data_AF-A0A243S3N8-F1
#
_entry.id   AF-A0A243S3N8-F1
#
_cell.length_a   1.000
_cell.length_b   1.000
_cell.length_c   1.000
_cell.angle_alpha   90.00
_cell.angle_beta   90.00
_cell.angle_gamma   90.00
#
_symmetry.space_group_name_H-M   'P 1'
#
loop_
_entity.id
_entity.type
_entity.pdbx_description
1 polymer ?
#
loop_
_entity_poly.entity_id
_entity_poly.type
_entity_poly.pdbx_seq_one_letter_code
_entity_poly.pdbx_strand_id
1 'polypeptide(L)'
;FGAGGAKGGATASPRTPGFVPEFGGGWFDPWGGSWFDGKGYAESRRTRDAAYERRFYLTNLANGITLHNVYMTYGGTSWGWLPAPVVYTSYDYGAAFDEARNATPKLAPMHQIGQLLRHVPDLAKLNRAKAVRAADERIKVYHLVNPDTRAHFYVLRNDSGEAVTSTLPDAGIDVPVTVPARDAKLIAAGLKLGKRTLVHATVQPMLSLTAGRQEIAVFAGRRGDLAQVVLDCADEPTPMRLDAEPAWSWNLGKLNVTAPLGAGGLSRVRVEGDGVDTPMLLLFADDATALRLWPYETPSGPLLVYGPAWLRSATLRGSTVHLTGDTTAQTGLEVWGPRGITHVTWNGRPVPTRISASGSLLALRPLPGVARPALPALDGWRRRTENPEAEPRFDDSGWTAADKKTSFSTTPVPDGQPVLFADDYGFHYGDVWYRGEWTGEGGIESVSLAYSTGTQGLLMAWLDGEPLGTHRMPVPDKDRARQGTWTAKATFALPEELRKRFREDRGERGDRHVLSVLVRRMQHDMDGKALDTHKAARGLTAVTFEGASPKVTWRIQGATASDPVRGPMNNGGLYGEREGWHLPEYDDGDWEDAELPRADRRQGVTWYRTDFRLDVDPGVDASVGLVLDDDPERAYRVQIFLNGWNMGQYINDVGPQHTFVLPNGILRTRGANTLALAVLSDGTTPAGPGDVRLTLLGAAAGGVPVTPV
;
A
#
# COMPACT_ATOMS: atom_id res chain seq x y z
N PHE A 1 -22.53 -21.71 -2.19
CA PHE A 1 -22.65 -22.05 -0.76
C PHE A 1 -21.79 -23.28 -0.45
N GLY A 2 -20.84 -23.17 0.49
CA GLY A 2 -20.09 -24.32 1.02
C GLY A 2 -21.01 -25.31 1.75
N ALA A 3 -20.50 -26.50 2.06
CA ALA A 3 -21.30 -27.62 2.60
C ALA A 3 -21.92 -27.38 4.00
N GLY A 4 -21.65 -26.24 4.65
CA GLY A 4 -22.22 -25.86 5.93
C GLY A 4 -21.52 -26.44 7.16
N GLY A 5 -21.94 -25.97 8.34
CA GLY A 5 -21.41 -26.34 9.66
C GLY A 5 -20.78 -25.17 10.42
N ALA A 6 -20.40 -25.38 11.68
CA ALA A 6 -19.77 -24.36 12.55
C ALA A 6 -18.44 -23.78 12.00
N LYS A 7 -17.92 -24.35 10.91
CA LYS A 7 -16.69 -23.92 10.23
C LYS A 7 -16.94 -23.31 8.84
N GLY A 8 -18.19 -23.12 8.41
CA GLY A 8 -18.54 -22.82 7.02
C GLY A 8 -19.23 -21.46 6.80
N GLY A 9 -18.47 -20.39 6.60
CA GLY A 9 -18.94 -19.12 6.01
C GLY A 9 -20.31 -18.62 6.47
N ALA A 10 -21.13 -18.10 5.54
CA ALA A 10 -22.46 -17.54 5.83
C ALA A 10 -23.45 -18.54 6.47
N THR A 11 -23.23 -19.85 6.32
CA THR A 11 -24.11 -20.88 6.90
C THR A 11 -23.75 -21.22 8.35
N ALA A 12 -22.63 -20.74 8.87
CA ALA A 12 -22.31 -20.80 10.30
C ALA A 12 -23.18 -19.85 11.15
N SER A 13 -23.68 -18.76 10.54
CA SER A 13 -24.62 -17.82 11.15
C SER A 13 -25.75 -17.47 10.16
N PRO A 14 -26.70 -18.40 9.93
CA PRO A 14 -27.66 -18.33 8.83
C PRO A 14 -28.72 -17.22 8.97
N ARG A 15 -28.80 -16.58 10.14
CA ARG A 15 -29.71 -15.44 10.41
C ARG A 15 -29.02 -14.08 10.34
N THR A 16 -27.74 -14.04 9.97
CA THR A 16 -26.98 -12.81 9.76
C THR A 16 -26.45 -12.75 8.34
N PRO A 17 -26.21 -11.55 7.77
CA PRO A 17 -25.50 -11.41 6.51
C PRO A 17 -24.16 -12.16 6.55
N GLY A 18 -23.81 -12.87 5.48
CA GLY A 18 -22.49 -13.47 5.36
C GLY A 18 -21.45 -12.36 5.32
N PHE A 19 -20.51 -12.36 6.28
CA PHE A 19 -19.55 -11.29 6.43
C PHE A 19 -18.12 -11.82 6.34
N VAL A 20 -17.31 -11.20 5.49
CA VAL A 20 -15.86 -11.35 5.47
C VAL A 20 -15.25 -9.98 5.81
N PRO A 21 -14.80 -9.78 7.07
CA PRO A 21 -14.22 -8.52 7.52
C PRO A 21 -12.86 -8.22 6.89
N GLU A 22 -12.13 -9.26 6.48
CA GLU A 22 -10.85 -9.12 5.80
C GLU A 22 -10.73 -10.17 4.70
N PHE A 23 -10.82 -9.72 3.46
CA PHE A 23 -10.47 -10.51 2.30
C PHE A 23 -9.17 -9.98 1.69
N GLY A 24 -8.19 -10.86 1.46
CA GLY A 24 -6.88 -10.48 0.95
C GLY A 24 -6.94 -9.79 -0.42
N GLY A 25 -6.80 -8.47 -0.43
CA GLY A 25 -6.56 -7.63 -1.62
C GLY A 25 -5.09 -7.52 -1.99
N GLY A 26 -4.22 -8.32 -1.37
CA GLY A 26 -2.77 -8.24 -1.50
C GLY A 26 -2.09 -9.12 -0.47
N TRP A 27 -0.85 -8.80 -0.12
CA TRP A 27 -0.09 -9.47 0.93
C TRP A 27 1.04 -8.59 1.43
N PHE A 28 1.38 -8.73 2.71
CA PHE A 28 2.54 -8.07 3.32
C PHE A 28 3.86 -8.65 2.79
N ASP A 29 4.96 -7.92 2.96
CA ASP A 29 6.30 -8.36 2.55
C ASP A 29 7.34 -7.99 3.62
N PRO A 30 8.12 -8.98 4.12
CA PRO A 30 9.19 -8.75 5.09
C PRO A 30 10.46 -8.17 4.47
N TRP A 31 11.36 -7.73 5.36
CA TRP A 31 12.75 -7.39 5.02
C TRP A 31 13.42 -8.48 4.18
N GLY A 32 14.25 -8.08 3.21
CA GLY A 32 14.82 -8.98 2.21
C GLY A 32 13.84 -9.42 1.11
N GLY A 33 12.58 -8.97 1.16
CA GLY A 33 11.53 -9.36 0.22
C GLY A 33 11.28 -10.86 0.26
N SER A 34 11.37 -11.47 1.44
CA SER A 34 11.50 -12.92 1.58
C SER A 34 10.27 -13.69 1.05
N TRP A 35 9.06 -13.08 1.05
CA TRP A 35 7.90 -13.70 0.39
C TRP A 35 7.97 -13.69 -1.13
N PHE A 36 8.68 -12.72 -1.70
CA PHE A 36 8.63 -12.39 -3.12
C PHE A 36 10.00 -12.40 -3.79
N ASP A 37 10.96 -13.11 -3.21
CA ASP A 37 12.33 -13.28 -3.72
C ASP A 37 12.98 -11.92 -4.08
N GLY A 38 12.84 -10.94 -3.18
CA GLY A 38 13.40 -9.58 -3.33
C GLY A 38 12.60 -8.63 -4.23
N LYS A 39 11.51 -9.08 -4.87
CA LYS A 39 10.73 -8.25 -5.82
C LYS A 39 9.73 -7.29 -5.17
N GLY A 40 9.56 -7.36 -3.85
CA GLY A 40 8.70 -6.45 -3.11
C GLY A 40 7.21 -6.57 -3.45
N TYR A 41 6.46 -5.52 -3.12
CA TYR A 41 5.02 -5.46 -3.35
C TYR A 41 4.59 -5.47 -4.83
N ALA A 42 5.50 -5.19 -5.77
CA ALA A 42 5.22 -5.35 -7.20
C ALA A 42 4.85 -6.81 -7.53
N GLU A 43 5.51 -7.78 -6.91
CA GLU A 43 5.21 -9.21 -7.09
C GLU A 43 3.95 -9.64 -6.33
N SER A 44 3.68 -9.04 -5.16
CA SER A 44 2.39 -9.20 -4.46
C SER A 44 1.22 -8.81 -5.38
N ARG A 45 1.34 -7.65 -6.04
CA ARG A 45 0.36 -7.15 -7.01
C ARG A 45 0.23 -8.05 -8.24
N ARG A 46 1.35 -8.56 -8.76
CA ARG A 46 1.39 -9.46 -9.93
C ARG A 46 0.72 -10.80 -9.65
N THR A 47 0.92 -11.37 -8.46
CA THR A 47 0.38 -12.69 -8.09
C THR A 47 -1.07 -12.65 -7.61
N ARG A 48 -1.54 -11.48 -7.14
CA ARG A 48 -2.93 -11.22 -6.73
C ARG A 48 -3.51 -10.12 -7.60
N ASP A 49 -3.57 -10.37 -8.90
CA ASP A 49 -4.01 -9.42 -9.91
C ASP A 49 -5.55 -9.26 -9.97
N ALA A 50 -6.04 -8.57 -11.01
CA ALA A 50 -7.47 -8.39 -11.24
C ALA A 50 -8.23 -9.71 -11.45
N ALA A 51 -7.59 -10.74 -12.04
CA ALA A 51 -8.21 -12.05 -12.22
C ALA A 51 -8.38 -12.78 -10.87
N TYR A 52 -7.38 -12.68 -9.99
CA TYR A 52 -7.48 -13.14 -8.61
C TYR A 52 -8.68 -12.50 -7.90
N GLU A 53 -8.74 -11.16 -7.87
CA GLU A 53 -9.80 -10.44 -7.17
C GLU A 53 -11.18 -10.79 -7.72
N ARG A 54 -11.34 -10.74 -9.04
CA ARG A 54 -12.59 -11.09 -9.71
C ARG A 54 -13.07 -12.50 -9.39
N ARG A 55 -12.17 -13.47 -9.48
CA ARG A 55 -12.48 -14.87 -9.17
C ARG A 55 -12.99 -15.02 -7.74
N PHE A 56 -12.30 -14.42 -6.78
CA PHE A 56 -12.66 -14.59 -5.39
C PHE A 56 -13.87 -13.74 -4.97
N TYR A 57 -14.01 -12.50 -5.45
CA TYR A 57 -15.12 -11.63 -5.08
C TYR A 57 -16.44 -12.16 -5.62
N LEU A 58 -16.46 -12.62 -6.88
CA LEU A 58 -17.64 -13.27 -7.46
C LEU A 58 -17.94 -14.61 -6.79
N THR A 59 -16.90 -15.39 -6.43
CA THR A 59 -17.12 -16.62 -5.65
C THR A 59 -17.67 -16.31 -4.27
N ASN A 60 -17.22 -15.25 -3.60
CA ASN A 60 -17.73 -14.83 -2.30
C ASN A 60 -19.20 -14.45 -2.39
N LEU A 61 -19.58 -13.63 -3.37
CA LEU A 61 -20.97 -13.30 -3.70
C LEU A 61 -21.81 -14.57 -3.89
N ALA A 62 -21.34 -15.51 -4.71
CA ALA A 62 -22.03 -16.78 -4.96
C ALA A 62 -22.10 -17.75 -3.76
N ASN A 63 -21.36 -17.45 -2.70
CA ASN A 63 -21.43 -18.17 -1.43
C ASN A 63 -22.25 -17.42 -0.36
N GLY A 64 -22.93 -16.33 -0.72
CA GLY A 64 -23.78 -15.58 0.20
C GLY A 64 -23.01 -14.66 1.14
N ILE A 65 -21.78 -14.26 0.78
CA ILE A 65 -21.03 -13.22 1.48
C ILE A 65 -21.54 -11.87 0.93
N THR A 66 -22.38 -11.20 1.71
CA THR A 66 -23.07 -9.97 1.35
C THR A 66 -22.48 -8.73 2.05
N LEU A 67 -21.62 -8.93 3.04
CA LEU A 67 -20.73 -7.91 3.60
C LEU A 67 -19.28 -8.32 3.32
N HIS A 68 -18.52 -7.47 2.64
CA HIS A 68 -17.21 -7.82 2.13
C HIS A 68 -16.27 -6.62 2.19
N ASN A 69 -15.20 -6.73 2.96
CA ASN A 69 -14.15 -5.73 3.05
C ASN A 69 -12.82 -6.27 2.50
N VAL A 70 -12.14 -5.49 1.67
CA VAL A 70 -10.88 -5.89 1.02
C VAL A 70 -9.70 -5.30 1.77
N TYR A 71 -8.92 -6.18 2.40
CA TYR A 71 -7.71 -5.88 3.14
C TYR A 71 -6.46 -6.19 2.29
N MET A 72 -5.68 -5.23 1.79
CA MET A 72 -5.90 -3.78 1.79
C MET A 72 -6.45 -3.31 0.45
N THR A 73 -7.25 -2.25 0.47
CA THR A 73 -7.63 -1.50 -0.74
C THR A 73 -6.60 -0.39 -1.03
N TYR A 74 -6.11 0.26 0.01
CA TYR A 74 -4.93 1.13 0.05
C TYR A 74 -4.22 0.85 1.37
N GLY A 75 -2.92 0.54 1.33
CA GLY A 75 -2.19 0.22 2.56
C GLY A 75 -1.43 1.41 3.14
N GLY A 76 -0.80 2.24 2.30
CA GLY A 76 -0.07 3.43 2.74
C GLY A 76 1.36 3.14 3.18
N THR A 77 1.87 3.94 4.11
CA THR A 77 3.26 3.91 4.58
C THR A 77 3.30 3.69 6.09
N SER A 78 4.10 2.73 6.54
CA SER A 78 4.41 2.55 7.96
C SER A 78 5.54 3.50 8.37
N TRP A 79 5.23 4.80 8.45
CA TRP A 79 6.18 5.86 8.81
C TRP A 79 6.62 5.76 10.28
N GLY A 80 7.70 6.46 10.62
CA GLY A 80 8.28 6.39 11.95
C GLY A 80 8.65 4.97 12.36
N TRP A 81 8.54 4.72 13.65
CA TRP A 81 8.68 3.41 14.27
C TRP A 81 7.32 2.70 14.41
N LEU A 82 6.37 2.93 13.49
CA LEU A 82 5.06 2.28 13.48
C LEU A 82 5.05 0.77 13.13
N PRO A 83 5.83 0.27 12.15
CA PRO A 83 5.61 -1.08 11.63
C PRO A 83 6.01 -2.16 12.63
N ALA A 84 5.23 -3.24 12.72
CA ALA A 84 5.69 -4.48 13.33
C ALA A 84 6.93 -5.02 12.57
N PRO A 85 7.84 -5.78 13.21
CA PRO A 85 9.09 -6.23 12.59
C PRO A 85 8.92 -7.05 11.29
N VAL A 86 7.76 -7.66 11.10
CA VAL A 86 7.49 -8.52 9.93
C VAL A 86 7.35 -7.77 8.61
N VAL A 87 7.35 -6.44 8.62
CA VAL A 87 7.32 -5.58 7.42
C VAL A 87 8.38 -4.48 7.49
N TYR A 88 8.74 -3.95 6.33
CA TYR A 88 9.55 -2.73 6.21
C TYR A 88 8.65 -1.48 6.15
N THR A 89 9.20 -0.35 5.72
CA THR A 89 8.51 0.96 5.73
C THR A 89 7.28 0.99 4.83
N SER A 90 7.41 0.57 3.57
CA SER A 90 6.26 0.53 2.66
C SER A 90 5.18 -0.41 3.20
N TYR A 91 3.93 0.01 3.09
CA TYR A 91 2.77 -0.86 3.28
C TYR A 91 1.90 -0.86 2.02
N ASP A 92 2.50 -0.74 0.83
CA ASP A 92 1.80 -0.78 -0.46
C ASP A 92 0.87 -1.99 -0.59
N TYR A 93 1.29 -3.12 -0.01
CA TYR A 93 0.54 -4.38 0.10
C TYR A 93 0.23 -5.04 -1.26
N GLY A 94 0.62 -4.43 -2.38
CA GLY A 94 0.12 -4.77 -3.71
C GLY A 94 -1.38 -4.49 -3.88
N ALA A 95 -1.92 -3.51 -3.16
CA ALA A 95 -3.36 -3.21 -3.05
C ALA A 95 -3.97 -2.60 -4.33
N ALA A 96 -5.27 -2.29 -4.36
CA ALA A 96 -5.91 -1.69 -5.55
C ALA A 96 -5.39 -0.29 -5.87
N PHE A 97 -5.06 0.49 -4.83
CA PHE A 97 -4.27 1.71 -4.93
C PHE A 97 -2.86 1.43 -4.43
N ASP A 98 -1.85 1.87 -5.17
CA ASP A 98 -0.46 1.78 -4.70
C ASP A 98 -0.18 2.80 -3.58
N GLU A 99 0.97 2.67 -2.91
CA GLU A 99 1.39 3.57 -1.83
C GLU A 99 1.40 5.05 -2.26
N ALA A 100 1.72 5.31 -3.53
CA ALA A 100 1.70 6.63 -4.18
C ALA A 100 0.28 7.10 -4.58
N ARG A 101 -0.77 6.36 -4.20
CA ARG A 101 -2.20 6.63 -4.43
C ARG A 101 -2.65 6.48 -5.88
N ASN A 102 -1.84 5.87 -6.75
CA ASN A 102 -2.25 5.58 -8.12
C ASN A 102 -3.22 4.38 -8.14
N ALA A 103 -4.25 4.47 -8.98
CA ALA A 103 -5.10 3.32 -9.27
C ALA A 103 -4.34 2.27 -10.09
N THR A 104 -4.52 1.00 -9.74
CA THR A 104 -3.87 -0.12 -10.45
C THR A 104 -4.88 -0.98 -11.20
N PRO A 105 -4.46 -1.88 -12.12
CA PRO A 105 -5.40 -2.70 -12.89
C PRO A 105 -6.35 -3.55 -12.03
N LYS A 106 -5.98 -3.82 -10.78
CA LYS A 106 -6.80 -4.50 -9.78
C LYS A 106 -8.09 -3.77 -9.46
N LEU A 107 -8.14 -2.45 -9.64
CA LEU A 107 -9.36 -1.68 -9.41
C LEU A 107 -10.51 -2.08 -10.35
N ALA A 108 -10.24 -2.67 -11.52
CA ALA A 108 -11.27 -3.00 -12.51
C ALA A 108 -12.40 -3.88 -11.94
N PRO A 109 -12.14 -5.08 -11.37
CA PRO A 109 -13.20 -5.87 -10.74
C PRO A 109 -13.88 -5.17 -9.56
N MET A 110 -13.15 -4.41 -8.74
CA MET A 110 -13.75 -3.65 -7.64
C MET A 110 -14.75 -2.61 -8.15
N HIS A 111 -14.37 -1.84 -9.16
CA HIS A 111 -15.23 -0.84 -9.78
C HIS A 111 -16.44 -1.50 -10.44
N GLN A 112 -16.23 -2.52 -11.27
CA GLN A 112 -17.31 -3.21 -11.98
C GLN A 112 -18.31 -3.87 -11.02
N ILE A 113 -17.83 -4.61 -10.02
CA ILE A 113 -18.69 -5.30 -9.04
C ILE A 113 -19.35 -4.29 -8.11
N GLY A 114 -18.63 -3.25 -7.68
CA GLY A 114 -19.18 -2.17 -6.85
C GLY A 114 -20.33 -1.44 -7.55
N GLN A 115 -20.15 -1.07 -8.82
CA GLN A 115 -21.23 -0.44 -9.60
C GLN A 115 -22.39 -1.40 -9.84
N LEU A 116 -22.10 -2.68 -10.06
CA LEU A 116 -23.11 -3.71 -10.26
C LEU A 116 -24.00 -3.88 -9.02
N LEU A 117 -23.39 -4.03 -7.84
CA LEU A 117 -24.13 -4.15 -6.58
C LEU A 117 -24.96 -2.90 -6.27
N ARG A 118 -24.51 -1.72 -6.70
CA ARG A 118 -25.20 -0.44 -6.48
C ARG A 118 -26.37 -0.21 -7.45
N HIS A 119 -26.25 -0.63 -8.71
CA HIS A 119 -27.18 -0.27 -9.78
C HIS A 119 -27.97 -1.44 -10.36
N VAL A 120 -27.84 -2.65 -9.80
CA VAL A 120 -28.64 -3.82 -10.17
C VAL A 120 -29.31 -4.39 -8.91
N PRO A 121 -30.51 -3.90 -8.56
CA PRO A 121 -31.17 -4.24 -7.29
C PRO A 121 -31.53 -5.72 -7.17
N ASP A 122 -31.63 -6.45 -8.28
CA ASP A 122 -31.83 -7.90 -8.30
C ASP A 122 -30.78 -8.68 -7.50
N LEU A 123 -29.57 -8.12 -7.33
CA LEU A 123 -28.50 -8.75 -6.55
C LEU A 123 -28.69 -8.63 -5.03
N ALA A 124 -29.61 -7.79 -4.56
CA ALA A 124 -29.88 -7.61 -3.13
C ALA A 124 -30.54 -8.84 -2.49
N LYS A 125 -31.15 -9.72 -3.29
CA LYS A 125 -31.85 -10.93 -2.84
C LYS A 125 -31.50 -12.11 -3.74
N LEU A 126 -30.50 -12.89 -3.36
CA LEU A 126 -30.02 -14.03 -4.15
C LEU A 126 -30.14 -15.34 -3.38
N ASN A 127 -30.83 -16.31 -3.99
CA ASN A 127 -30.88 -17.69 -3.54
C ASN A 127 -30.02 -18.59 -4.41
N ARG A 128 -29.53 -19.70 -3.86
CA ARG A 128 -28.95 -20.78 -4.68
C ARG A 128 -30.03 -21.34 -5.59
N ALA A 129 -29.76 -21.41 -6.89
CA ALA A 129 -30.63 -22.08 -7.84
C ALA A 129 -30.20 -23.54 -8.08
N LYS A 130 -30.98 -24.26 -8.89
CA LYS A 130 -30.64 -25.62 -9.35
C LYS A 130 -29.25 -25.60 -10.00
N ALA A 131 -28.42 -26.60 -9.72
CA ALA A 131 -27.10 -26.70 -10.32
C ALA A 131 -27.19 -26.71 -11.85
N VAL A 132 -26.25 -26.00 -12.49
CA VAL A 132 -26.05 -25.92 -13.93
C VAL A 132 -24.63 -26.38 -14.21
N ARG A 133 -24.42 -27.13 -15.28
CA ARG A 133 -23.09 -27.55 -15.71
C ARG A 133 -22.71 -26.86 -17.00
N ALA A 134 -21.43 -26.52 -17.11
CA ALA A 134 -20.84 -26.16 -18.39
C ALA A 134 -20.56 -27.44 -19.18
N ALA A 135 -20.54 -27.35 -20.51
CA ALA A 135 -20.17 -28.48 -21.37
C ALA A 135 -18.71 -28.94 -21.15
N ASP A 136 -17.85 -28.03 -20.70
CA ASP A 136 -16.47 -28.31 -20.29
C ASP A 136 -16.38 -28.23 -18.77
N GLU A 137 -16.13 -29.37 -18.13
CA GLU A 137 -16.13 -29.51 -16.67
C GLU A 137 -15.00 -28.71 -15.97
N ARG A 138 -14.02 -28.19 -16.73
CA ARG A 138 -13.00 -27.27 -16.19
C ARG A 138 -13.62 -25.94 -15.75
N ILE A 139 -14.79 -25.57 -16.27
CA ILE A 139 -15.55 -24.41 -15.82
C ILE A 139 -16.49 -24.82 -14.67
N LYS A 140 -16.19 -24.31 -13.47
CA LYS A 140 -17.11 -24.42 -12.34
C LYS A 140 -18.19 -23.34 -12.43
N VAL A 141 -19.44 -23.75 -12.36
CA VAL A 141 -20.60 -22.85 -12.45
C VAL A 141 -21.27 -22.72 -11.07
N TYR A 142 -21.38 -21.49 -10.57
CA TYR A 142 -22.28 -21.17 -9.46
C TYR A 142 -23.52 -20.47 -9.99
N HIS A 143 -24.70 -20.98 -9.64
CA HIS A 143 -25.98 -20.48 -10.15
C HIS A 143 -26.81 -19.88 -9.01
N LEU A 144 -27.13 -18.60 -9.15
CA LEU A 144 -27.94 -17.81 -8.23
C LEU A 144 -29.20 -17.33 -8.95
N VAL A 145 -30.28 -17.15 -8.20
CA VAL A 145 -31.54 -16.61 -8.71
C VAL A 145 -32.10 -15.61 -7.71
N ASN A 146 -32.61 -14.49 -8.21
CA ASN A 146 -33.50 -13.65 -7.43
C ASN A 146 -34.90 -14.30 -7.40
N PRO A 147 -35.40 -14.72 -6.22
CA PRO A 147 -36.66 -15.45 -6.15
C PRO A 147 -37.88 -14.61 -6.56
N ASP A 148 -37.78 -13.28 -6.47
CA ASP A 148 -38.90 -12.37 -6.71
C ASP A 148 -38.95 -11.96 -8.19
N THR A 149 -37.81 -11.56 -8.75
CA THR A 149 -37.74 -11.08 -10.15
C THR A 149 -37.48 -12.19 -11.16
N ARG A 150 -37.04 -13.37 -10.67
CA ARG A 150 -36.60 -14.50 -11.49
C ARG A 150 -35.35 -14.19 -12.34
N ALA A 151 -34.61 -13.14 -12.02
CA ALA A 151 -33.31 -12.89 -12.62
C ALA A 151 -32.30 -13.96 -12.18
N HIS A 152 -31.53 -14.48 -13.14
CA HIS A 152 -30.53 -15.52 -12.96
C HIS A 152 -29.12 -14.95 -13.12
N PHE A 153 -28.21 -15.38 -12.25
CA PHE A 153 -26.81 -14.98 -12.27
C PHE A 153 -25.92 -16.22 -12.20
N TYR A 154 -24.93 -16.29 -13.10
CA TYR A 154 -24.00 -17.41 -13.16
C TYR A 154 -22.57 -16.90 -13.01
N VAL A 155 -21.87 -17.40 -11.99
CA VAL A 155 -20.42 -17.19 -11.83
C VAL A 155 -19.71 -18.39 -12.43
N LEU A 156 -19.04 -18.16 -13.56
CA LEU A 156 -18.22 -19.14 -14.28
C LEU A 156 -16.77 -18.97 -13.84
N ARG A 157 -16.20 -19.98 -13.19
CA ARG A 157 -14.84 -19.94 -12.65
C ARG A 157 -13.95 -20.95 -13.34
N ASN A 158 -12.79 -20.48 -13.81
CA ASN A 158 -11.73 -21.30 -14.40
C ASN A 158 -10.49 -21.25 -13.50
N ASP A 159 -10.14 -22.37 -12.89
CA ASP A 159 -8.92 -22.49 -12.05
C ASP A 159 -7.72 -23.04 -12.84
N SER A 160 -7.91 -23.44 -14.10
CA SER A 160 -6.86 -24.00 -14.94
C SER A 160 -5.86 -22.94 -15.42
N GLY A 161 -4.73 -23.40 -15.93
CA GLY A 161 -3.65 -22.55 -16.47
C GLY A 161 -3.91 -21.99 -17.87
N GLU A 162 -5.03 -22.31 -18.50
CA GLU A 162 -5.37 -21.91 -19.87
C GLU A 162 -6.80 -21.37 -19.96
N ALA A 163 -7.11 -20.62 -21.01
CA ALA A 163 -8.47 -20.16 -21.26
C ALA A 163 -9.36 -21.35 -21.65
N VAL A 164 -10.60 -21.36 -21.16
CA VAL A 164 -11.57 -22.42 -21.45
C VAL A 164 -12.82 -21.80 -22.06
N THR A 165 -13.27 -22.32 -23.20
CA THR A 165 -14.49 -21.90 -23.89
C THR A 165 -15.54 -22.98 -23.75
N SER A 166 -16.72 -22.62 -23.23
CA SER A 166 -17.78 -23.59 -22.96
C SER A 166 -19.19 -22.99 -23.12
N THR A 167 -20.17 -23.83 -23.40
CA THR A 167 -21.60 -23.48 -23.41
C THR A 167 -22.28 -23.88 -22.10
N LEU A 168 -23.46 -23.34 -21.84
CA LEU A 168 -24.29 -23.62 -20.66
C LEU A 168 -25.69 -24.07 -21.10
N PRO A 169 -25.83 -25.24 -21.75
CA PRO A 169 -27.10 -25.68 -22.33
C PRO A 169 -28.19 -25.85 -21.27
N ASP A 170 -27.83 -26.31 -20.06
CA ASP A 170 -28.73 -26.43 -18.91
C ASP A 170 -29.33 -25.08 -18.46
N ALA A 171 -28.70 -23.96 -18.82
CA ALA A 171 -29.18 -22.60 -18.55
C ALA A 171 -29.94 -21.99 -19.75
N GLY A 172 -30.10 -22.70 -20.86
CA GLY A 172 -30.64 -22.15 -22.11
C GLY A 172 -29.70 -21.13 -22.78
N ILE A 173 -28.40 -21.19 -22.47
CA ILE A 173 -27.36 -20.34 -23.05
C ILE A 173 -26.43 -21.24 -23.88
N ASP A 174 -26.81 -21.45 -25.13
CA ASP A 174 -26.11 -22.33 -26.07
C ASP A 174 -24.94 -21.65 -26.81
N VAL A 175 -24.64 -20.40 -26.47
CA VAL A 175 -23.53 -19.65 -27.07
C VAL A 175 -22.26 -19.84 -26.25
N PRO A 176 -21.09 -20.07 -26.89
CA PRO A 176 -19.84 -20.27 -26.17
C PRO A 176 -19.41 -19.03 -25.36
N VAL A 177 -18.99 -19.27 -24.12
CA VAL A 177 -18.40 -18.27 -23.22
C VAL A 177 -16.96 -18.68 -22.91
N THR A 178 -16.00 -17.82 -23.22
CA THR A 178 -14.59 -18.01 -22.87
C THR A 178 -14.31 -17.43 -21.49
N VAL A 179 -13.80 -18.24 -20.56
CA VAL A 179 -13.30 -17.80 -19.25
C VAL A 179 -11.77 -17.91 -19.26
N PRO A 180 -11.03 -16.80 -19.09
CA PRO A 180 -9.56 -16.82 -19.07
C PRO A 180 -8.98 -17.74 -18.00
N ALA A 181 -7.71 -18.11 -18.18
CA ALA A 181 -6.94 -18.86 -17.18
C ALA A 181 -7.01 -18.18 -15.81
N ARG A 182 -7.21 -18.95 -14.75
CA ARG A 182 -7.20 -18.48 -13.36
C ARG A 182 -8.13 -17.28 -13.08
N ASP A 183 -9.26 -17.18 -13.76
CA ASP A 183 -10.18 -16.05 -13.70
C ASP A 183 -11.66 -16.49 -13.55
N ALA A 184 -12.59 -15.55 -13.43
CA ALA A 184 -14.03 -15.82 -13.43
C ALA A 184 -14.87 -14.78 -14.17
N LYS A 185 -15.98 -15.20 -14.78
CA LYS A 185 -16.98 -14.32 -15.40
C LYS A 185 -18.29 -14.39 -14.66
N LEU A 186 -18.93 -13.24 -14.46
CA LEU A 186 -20.35 -13.17 -14.10
C LEU A 186 -21.14 -12.98 -15.39
N ILE A 187 -22.17 -13.79 -15.58
CA ILE A 187 -23.14 -13.62 -16.65
C ILE A 187 -24.56 -13.63 -16.07
N ALA A 188 -25.53 -13.07 -16.79
CA ALA A 188 -26.90 -12.92 -16.29
C ALA A 188 -27.94 -13.27 -17.35
N ALA A 189 -29.12 -13.71 -16.89
CA ALA A 189 -30.30 -14.02 -17.70
C ALA A 189 -31.58 -13.59 -16.99
N GLY A 190 -32.62 -13.22 -17.73
CA GLY A 190 -33.90 -12.77 -17.17
C GLY A 190 -33.84 -11.46 -16.38
N LEU A 191 -32.79 -10.64 -16.56
CA LEU A 191 -32.59 -9.39 -15.82
C LEU A 191 -33.42 -8.25 -16.44
N LYS A 192 -34.11 -7.46 -15.62
CA LYS A 192 -34.78 -6.23 -16.10
C LYS A 192 -33.74 -5.12 -16.29
N LEU A 193 -33.74 -4.53 -17.49
CA LEU A 193 -32.92 -3.38 -17.84
C LEU A 193 -33.89 -2.25 -18.16
N GLY A 194 -34.29 -1.50 -17.14
CA GLY A 194 -35.39 -0.56 -17.25
C GLY A 194 -36.67 -1.23 -17.74
N LYS A 195 -37.20 -0.78 -18.88
CA LYS A 195 -38.44 -1.33 -19.49
C LYS A 195 -38.21 -2.60 -20.31
N ARG A 196 -36.97 -2.93 -20.68
CA ARG A 196 -36.65 -4.13 -21.48
C ARG A 196 -36.17 -5.28 -20.60
N THR A 197 -36.26 -6.50 -21.12
CA THR A 197 -35.78 -7.70 -20.42
C THR A 197 -34.55 -8.24 -21.13
N LEU A 198 -33.47 -8.46 -20.39
CA LEU A 198 -32.31 -9.23 -20.83
C LEU A 198 -32.67 -10.71 -20.84
N VAL A 199 -32.71 -11.34 -22.01
CA VAL A 199 -32.82 -12.79 -22.14
C VAL A 199 -31.56 -13.44 -21.56
N HIS A 200 -30.38 -13.06 -22.07
CA HIS A 200 -29.09 -13.39 -21.47
C HIS A 200 -27.98 -12.45 -21.95
N ALA A 201 -26.87 -12.40 -21.21
CA ALA A 201 -25.62 -11.79 -21.64
C ALA A 201 -24.46 -12.75 -21.42
N THR A 202 -23.50 -12.84 -22.34
CA THR A 202 -22.25 -13.63 -22.17
C THR A 202 -21.13 -12.84 -21.47
N VAL A 203 -21.43 -11.59 -21.13
CA VAL A 203 -20.54 -10.60 -20.53
C VAL A 203 -21.18 -10.06 -19.25
N GLN A 204 -20.36 -9.55 -18.32
CA GLN A 204 -20.84 -9.09 -17.03
C GLN A 204 -21.69 -7.81 -17.19
N PRO A 205 -22.95 -7.79 -16.71
CA PRO A 205 -23.66 -6.55 -16.45
C PRO A 205 -22.86 -5.74 -15.41
N MET A 206 -22.71 -4.44 -15.62
CA MET A 206 -21.97 -3.55 -14.73
C MET A 206 -22.89 -2.53 -14.05
N LEU A 207 -23.82 -1.91 -14.76
CA LEU A 207 -24.81 -1.01 -14.17
C LEU A 207 -26.01 -0.85 -15.10
N SER A 208 -27.15 -0.49 -14.52
CA SER A 208 -28.33 -0.02 -15.26
C SER A 208 -28.89 1.21 -14.56
N LEU A 209 -29.16 2.28 -15.31
CA LEU A 209 -29.73 3.52 -14.79
C LEU A 209 -30.57 4.24 -15.84
N THR A 210 -31.33 5.25 -15.41
CA THR A 210 -32.05 6.15 -16.32
C THR A 210 -31.43 7.54 -16.24
N ALA A 211 -30.95 8.05 -17.38
CA ALA A 211 -30.43 9.41 -17.49
C ALA A 211 -31.25 10.20 -18.52
N GLY A 212 -31.94 11.24 -18.06
CA GLY A 212 -32.69 12.14 -18.94
C GLY A 212 -33.92 11.51 -19.59
N ARG A 213 -33.80 11.08 -20.85
CA ARG A 213 -34.88 10.46 -21.64
C ARG A 213 -34.57 9.03 -22.07
N GLN A 214 -33.48 8.44 -21.58
CA GLN A 214 -33.04 7.12 -22.00
C GLN A 214 -32.64 6.25 -20.82
N GLU A 215 -32.80 4.96 -21.01
CA GLU A 215 -32.26 3.92 -20.15
C GLU A 215 -30.85 3.59 -20.62
N ILE A 216 -29.91 3.40 -19.70
CA ILE A 216 -28.52 3.07 -20.01
C ILE A 216 -28.19 1.76 -19.31
N ALA A 217 -27.65 0.80 -20.05
CA ALA A 217 -27.12 -0.45 -19.51
C ALA A 217 -25.67 -0.64 -19.96
N VAL A 218 -24.78 -0.88 -19.00
CA VAL A 218 -23.35 -1.10 -19.26
C VAL A 218 -23.01 -2.57 -19.04
N PHE A 219 -22.26 -3.12 -19.99
CA PHE A 219 -21.66 -4.44 -19.91
C PHE A 219 -20.13 -4.33 -19.99
N ALA A 220 -19.44 -5.05 -19.13
CA ALA A 220 -17.99 -4.99 -18.98
C ALA A 220 -17.34 -6.37 -19.06
N GLY A 221 -16.16 -6.44 -19.66
CA GLY A 221 -15.41 -7.70 -19.82
C GLY A 221 -13.94 -7.47 -20.14
N ARG A 222 -13.25 -8.52 -20.58
CA ARG A 222 -11.83 -8.42 -20.91
C ARG A 222 -11.68 -7.82 -22.29
N ARG A 223 -10.56 -7.14 -22.53
CA ARG A 223 -10.19 -6.69 -23.86
C ARG A 223 -10.13 -7.90 -24.81
N GLY A 224 -10.78 -7.78 -25.97
CA GLY A 224 -10.87 -8.85 -26.97
C GLY A 224 -12.01 -9.84 -26.75
N ASP A 225 -12.73 -9.79 -25.62
CA ASP A 225 -13.96 -10.57 -25.47
C ASP A 225 -15.01 -10.10 -26.51
N LEU A 226 -15.72 -11.03 -27.13
CA LEU A 226 -16.92 -10.73 -27.89
C LEU A 226 -18.12 -10.72 -26.94
N ALA A 227 -18.59 -9.54 -26.56
CA ALA A 227 -19.82 -9.41 -25.81
C ALA A 227 -21.01 -9.84 -26.69
N GLN A 228 -21.93 -10.60 -26.10
CA GLN A 228 -23.23 -10.91 -26.68
C GLN A 228 -24.31 -10.59 -25.64
N VAL A 229 -25.29 -9.79 -26.03
CA VAL A 229 -26.41 -9.34 -25.20
C VAL A 229 -27.69 -9.58 -25.99
N VAL A 230 -28.58 -10.39 -25.45
CA VAL A 230 -29.85 -10.72 -26.09
C VAL A 230 -30.99 -10.08 -25.30
N LEU A 231 -31.73 -9.17 -25.94
CA LEU A 231 -32.91 -8.52 -25.37
C LEU A 231 -34.18 -9.19 -25.91
N ASP A 232 -35.19 -9.26 -25.05
CA ASP A 232 -36.54 -9.62 -25.42
C ASP A 232 -37.18 -8.43 -26.15
N CYS A 233 -37.60 -8.65 -27.39
CA CYS A 233 -38.19 -7.64 -28.28
C CYS A 233 -39.26 -8.28 -29.14
N ALA A 234 -40.51 -8.27 -28.66
CA ALA A 234 -41.65 -8.94 -29.29
C ALA A 234 -41.89 -8.45 -30.72
N ASP A 235 -41.80 -7.14 -30.92
CA ASP A 235 -41.83 -6.50 -32.23
C ASP A 235 -40.41 -6.10 -32.68
N GLU A 236 -40.24 -5.89 -33.98
CA GLU A 236 -38.93 -5.52 -34.53
C GLU A 236 -38.45 -4.16 -33.98
N PRO A 237 -37.30 -4.12 -33.27
CA PRO A 237 -36.74 -2.88 -32.76
C PRO A 237 -35.97 -2.12 -33.85
N THR A 238 -35.64 -0.87 -33.59
CA THR A 238 -34.77 -0.04 -34.44
C THR A 238 -33.42 0.21 -33.72
N PRO A 239 -32.50 -0.77 -33.74
CA PRO A 239 -31.15 -0.58 -33.24
C PRO A 239 -30.34 0.34 -34.16
N MET A 240 -29.58 1.24 -33.55
CA MET A 240 -28.69 2.19 -34.20
C MET A 240 -27.31 2.07 -33.57
N ARG A 241 -26.34 1.76 -34.41
CA ARG A 241 -24.94 1.72 -34.03
C ARG A 241 -24.35 3.13 -34.04
N LEU A 242 -23.71 3.49 -32.93
CA LEU A 242 -23.09 4.81 -32.74
C LEU A 242 -21.56 4.78 -32.81
N ASP A 243 -20.96 3.58 -32.76
CA ASP A 243 -19.53 3.31 -32.92
C ASP A 243 -19.33 2.15 -33.92
N ALA A 244 -18.22 2.01 -34.64
CA ALA A 244 -18.13 1.06 -35.76
C ALA A 244 -18.30 -0.43 -35.39
N GLU A 245 -17.92 -0.80 -34.17
CA GLU A 245 -17.68 -2.20 -33.77
C GLU A 245 -18.93 -3.07 -33.56
N PRO A 246 -20.04 -2.59 -32.98
CA PRO A 246 -21.17 -3.46 -32.70
C PRO A 246 -21.87 -4.00 -33.95
N ALA A 247 -22.53 -5.15 -33.80
CA ALA A 247 -23.45 -5.70 -34.79
C ALA A 247 -24.71 -6.22 -34.09
N TRP A 248 -25.77 -6.48 -34.85
CA TRP A 248 -26.99 -7.05 -34.29
C TRP A 248 -27.74 -7.91 -35.30
N SER A 249 -28.60 -8.77 -34.77
CA SER A 249 -29.65 -9.46 -35.50
C SER A 249 -30.93 -9.50 -34.68
N TRP A 250 -32.08 -9.44 -35.33
CA TRP A 250 -33.38 -9.65 -34.68
C TRP A 250 -34.03 -10.90 -35.28
N ASN A 251 -34.41 -11.84 -34.42
CA ASN A 251 -35.07 -13.08 -34.84
C ASN A 251 -35.92 -13.64 -33.70
N LEU A 252 -37.10 -14.19 -34.01
CA LEU A 252 -38.01 -14.84 -33.06
C LEU A 252 -38.29 -13.99 -31.80
N GLY A 253 -38.54 -12.69 -32.00
CA GLY A 253 -38.84 -11.77 -30.91
C GLY A 253 -37.63 -11.45 -30.01
N LYS A 254 -36.41 -11.61 -30.51
CA LYS A 254 -35.18 -11.38 -29.74
C LYS A 254 -34.17 -10.54 -30.52
N LEU A 255 -33.68 -9.48 -29.90
CA LEU A 255 -32.58 -8.67 -30.43
C LEU A 255 -31.26 -9.17 -29.85
N ASN A 256 -30.40 -9.73 -30.69
CA ASN A 256 -29.04 -10.13 -30.34
C ASN A 256 -28.06 -9.03 -30.75
N VAL A 257 -27.40 -8.41 -29.78
CA VAL A 257 -26.36 -7.40 -29.99
C VAL A 257 -24.99 -8.00 -29.64
N THR A 258 -24.04 -7.88 -30.56
CA THR A 258 -22.65 -8.29 -30.34
C THR A 258 -21.70 -7.10 -30.41
N ALA A 259 -20.64 -7.10 -29.59
CA ALA A 259 -19.61 -6.06 -29.62
C ALA A 259 -18.25 -6.60 -29.15
N PRO A 260 -17.16 -6.46 -29.93
CA PRO A 260 -15.82 -6.76 -29.44
C PRO A 260 -15.38 -5.71 -28.43
N LEU A 261 -14.95 -6.14 -27.24
CA LEU A 261 -14.61 -5.24 -26.14
C LEU A 261 -13.20 -4.64 -26.30
N GLY A 262 -13.12 -3.32 -26.13
CA GLY A 262 -11.86 -2.57 -26.12
C GLY A 262 -11.37 -2.11 -27.49
N ALA A 263 -11.95 -2.61 -28.59
CA ALA A 263 -11.76 -2.04 -29.92
C ALA A 263 -12.43 -0.65 -29.97
N GLY A 264 -11.68 0.40 -30.29
CA GLY A 264 -12.20 1.79 -30.29
C GLY A 264 -12.55 2.38 -28.91
N GLY A 265 -12.41 1.61 -27.82
CA GLY A 265 -12.76 2.05 -26.45
C GLY A 265 -14.19 1.66 -26.05
N LEU A 266 -15.03 2.65 -25.78
CA LEU A 266 -16.44 2.45 -25.41
C LEU A 266 -17.28 2.28 -26.67
N SER A 267 -18.01 1.18 -26.77
CA SER A 267 -18.93 0.90 -27.88
C SER A 267 -20.38 1.14 -27.47
N ARG A 268 -21.15 1.86 -28.30
CA ARG A 268 -22.53 2.28 -28.04
C ARG A 268 -23.51 1.75 -29.09
N VAL A 269 -24.62 1.19 -28.62
CA VAL A 269 -25.77 0.84 -29.44
C VAL A 269 -27.03 1.43 -28.82
N ARG A 270 -27.76 2.24 -29.58
CA ARG A 270 -29.06 2.77 -29.18
C ARG A 270 -30.16 1.87 -29.73
N VAL A 271 -31.16 1.54 -28.93
CA VAL A 271 -32.27 0.65 -29.30
C VAL A 271 -33.59 1.36 -29.05
N GLU A 272 -34.39 1.49 -30.10
CA GLU A 272 -35.73 2.09 -30.10
C GLU A 272 -36.78 1.09 -30.64
N GLY A 273 -38.06 1.46 -30.58
CA GLY A 273 -39.17 0.63 -31.09
C GLY A 273 -39.62 -0.45 -30.11
N ASP A 274 -40.27 -1.49 -30.62
CA ASP A 274 -40.78 -2.62 -29.82
C ASP A 274 -41.80 -2.20 -28.73
N GLY A 275 -42.69 -1.25 -29.06
CA GLY A 275 -43.69 -0.74 -28.12
C GLY A 275 -43.12 -0.01 -26.88
N VAL A 276 -41.80 0.25 -26.84
CA VAL A 276 -41.13 0.96 -25.74
C VAL A 276 -40.75 2.37 -26.18
N ASP A 277 -41.45 3.38 -25.64
CA ASP A 277 -41.21 4.80 -25.95
C ASP A 277 -39.90 5.36 -25.39
N THR A 278 -39.26 4.64 -24.46
CA THR A 278 -37.98 5.06 -23.87
C THR A 278 -36.83 4.38 -24.61
N PRO A 279 -35.95 5.13 -25.31
CA PRO A 279 -34.76 4.55 -25.93
C PRO A 279 -33.84 3.90 -24.88
N MET A 280 -33.20 2.80 -25.25
CA MET A 280 -32.15 2.17 -24.46
C MET A 280 -30.79 2.37 -25.11
N LEU A 281 -29.79 2.77 -24.33
CA LEU A 281 -28.40 2.84 -24.73
C LEU A 281 -27.62 1.69 -24.08
N LEU A 282 -27.15 0.77 -24.92
CA LEU A 282 -26.23 -0.29 -24.53
C LEU A 282 -24.80 0.21 -24.66
N LEU A 283 -24.03 0.06 -23.59
CA LEU A 283 -22.63 0.44 -23.49
C LEU A 283 -21.76 -0.79 -23.24
N PHE A 284 -20.73 -0.98 -24.05
CA PHE A 284 -19.82 -2.12 -23.98
C PHE A 284 -18.39 -1.66 -23.74
N ALA A 285 -17.78 -2.12 -22.65
CA ALA A 285 -16.47 -1.67 -22.20
C ALA A 285 -15.53 -2.83 -21.84
N ASP A 286 -14.25 -2.73 -22.21
CA ASP A 286 -13.22 -3.56 -21.58
C ASP A 286 -12.87 -3.06 -20.17
N ASP A 287 -12.08 -3.83 -19.41
CA ASP A 287 -11.66 -3.48 -18.04
C ASP A 287 -11.11 -2.04 -17.92
N ALA A 288 -10.27 -1.60 -18.87
CA ALA A 288 -9.69 -0.26 -18.87
C ALA A 288 -10.72 0.85 -19.21
N THR A 289 -11.69 0.56 -20.07
CA THR A 289 -12.77 1.49 -20.42
C THR A 289 -13.81 1.59 -19.32
N ALA A 290 -14.13 0.48 -18.65
CA ALA A 290 -15.07 0.44 -17.54
C ALA A 290 -14.61 1.32 -16.36
N LEU A 291 -13.30 1.37 -16.09
CA LEU A 291 -12.70 2.25 -15.08
C LEU A 291 -12.89 3.76 -15.34
N ARG A 292 -13.35 4.14 -16.54
CA ARG A 292 -13.61 5.54 -16.93
C ARG A 292 -15.10 5.88 -16.97
N LEU A 293 -15.98 4.96 -16.57
CA LEU A 293 -17.43 5.15 -16.48
C LEU A 293 -17.82 5.41 -15.03
N TRP A 294 -18.36 6.60 -14.78
CA TRP A 294 -18.67 7.12 -13.45
C TRP A 294 -20.17 7.44 -13.33
N PRO A 295 -20.99 6.53 -12.78
CA PRO A 295 -22.35 6.86 -12.41
C PRO A 295 -22.34 7.77 -11.16
N TYR A 296 -23.26 8.72 -11.10
CA TYR A 296 -23.43 9.60 -9.95
C TYR A 296 -24.91 9.91 -9.75
N GLU A 297 -25.33 9.97 -8.49
CA GLU A 297 -26.70 10.34 -8.13
C GLU A 297 -26.74 11.81 -7.73
N THR A 298 -27.68 12.57 -8.30
CA THR A 298 -27.93 13.95 -7.91
C THR A 298 -29.38 14.13 -7.48
N PRO A 299 -29.72 15.19 -6.73
CA PRO A 299 -31.12 15.49 -6.41
C PRO A 299 -32.03 15.62 -7.63
N SER A 300 -31.49 15.88 -8.82
CA SER A 300 -32.23 16.00 -10.08
C SER A 300 -32.25 14.72 -10.92
N GLY A 301 -31.63 13.65 -10.43
CA GLY A 301 -31.59 12.32 -11.04
C GLY A 301 -30.17 11.82 -11.35
N PRO A 302 -30.07 10.58 -11.87
CA PRO A 302 -28.80 9.95 -12.18
C PRO A 302 -28.07 10.63 -13.34
N LEU A 303 -26.75 10.57 -13.30
CA LEU A 303 -25.85 10.90 -14.40
C LEU A 303 -24.81 9.81 -14.60
N LEU A 304 -24.29 9.74 -15.82
CA LEU A 304 -23.15 8.91 -16.18
C LEU A 304 -22.11 9.81 -16.88
N VAL A 305 -20.90 9.82 -16.35
CA VAL A 305 -19.76 10.50 -16.98
C VAL A 305 -18.80 9.45 -17.53
N TYR A 306 -18.36 9.65 -18.76
CA TYR A 306 -17.32 8.85 -19.39
C TYR A 306 -16.10 9.70 -19.74
N GLY A 307 -14.89 9.20 -19.43
CA GLY A 307 -13.64 9.70 -20.00
C GLY A 307 -12.51 9.96 -19.00
N PRO A 308 -12.70 10.80 -17.97
CA PRO A 308 -11.67 11.08 -16.98
C PRO A 308 -11.18 9.84 -16.22
N ALA A 309 -9.92 9.88 -15.80
CA ALA A 309 -9.31 8.80 -15.00
C ALA A 309 -9.97 8.68 -13.64
N TRP A 310 -10.46 9.79 -13.08
CA TRP A 310 -11.20 9.81 -11.83
C TRP A 310 -12.26 10.91 -11.83
N LEU A 311 -13.46 10.62 -11.33
CA LEU A 311 -14.48 11.61 -11.03
C LEU A 311 -14.67 11.70 -9.52
N ARG A 312 -14.41 12.87 -8.93
CA ARG A 312 -14.54 13.12 -7.48
C ARG A 312 -15.94 13.55 -7.10
N SER A 313 -16.53 14.46 -7.89
CA SER A 313 -17.88 14.96 -7.64
C SER A 313 -18.57 15.39 -8.93
N ALA A 314 -19.89 15.31 -8.91
CA ALA A 314 -20.77 15.87 -9.91
C ALA A 314 -21.92 16.59 -9.19
N THR A 315 -22.06 17.88 -9.43
CA THR A 315 -23.18 18.67 -8.86
C THR A 315 -23.92 19.40 -9.97
N LEU A 316 -25.25 19.44 -9.87
CA LEU A 316 -26.09 20.16 -10.83
C LEU A 316 -26.50 21.51 -10.25
N ARG A 317 -26.29 22.59 -11.01
CA ARG A 317 -26.76 23.94 -10.68
C ARG A 317 -27.40 24.56 -11.92
N GLY A 318 -28.72 24.76 -11.88
CA GLY A 318 -29.49 25.16 -13.05
C GLY A 318 -29.31 24.16 -14.19
N SER A 319 -28.90 24.64 -15.36
CA SER A 319 -28.63 23.82 -16.55
C SER A 319 -27.17 23.34 -16.68
N THR A 320 -26.34 23.55 -15.65
CA THR A 320 -24.90 23.25 -15.68
C THR A 320 -24.55 22.07 -14.78
N VAL A 321 -23.82 21.10 -15.34
CA VAL A 321 -23.18 20.00 -14.61
C VAL A 321 -21.77 20.43 -14.22
N HIS A 322 -21.51 20.55 -12.92
CA HIS A 322 -20.19 20.87 -12.39
C HIS A 322 -19.47 19.60 -11.96
N LEU A 323 -18.44 19.23 -12.73
CA LEU A 323 -17.61 18.05 -12.50
C LEU A 323 -16.26 18.46 -11.89
N THR A 324 -15.81 17.70 -10.91
CA THR A 324 -14.43 17.77 -10.39
C THR A 324 -13.78 16.41 -10.45
N GLY A 325 -12.51 16.33 -10.82
CA GLY A 325 -11.79 15.08 -10.87
C GLY A 325 -10.41 15.20 -11.49
N ASP A 326 -9.91 14.08 -11.97
CA ASP A 326 -8.50 13.95 -12.33
C ASP A 326 -8.31 13.46 -13.77
N THR A 327 -7.35 14.07 -14.47
CA THR A 327 -6.86 13.61 -15.77
C THR A 327 -5.37 13.30 -15.69
N THR A 328 -5.00 12.06 -16.01
CA THR A 328 -3.59 11.59 -16.08
C THR A 328 -3.03 11.62 -17.49
N ALA A 329 -3.92 11.66 -18.48
CA ALA A 329 -3.61 11.82 -19.90
C ALA A 329 -4.73 12.61 -20.57
N GLN A 330 -4.49 13.06 -21.80
CA GLN A 330 -5.53 13.68 -22.61
C GLN A 330 -6.69 12.69 -22.80
N THR A 331 -7.92 13.12 -22.54
CA THR A 331 -9.09 12.23 -22.57
C THR A 331 -10.36 12.95 -23.00
N GLY A 332 -11.28 12.24 -23.64
CA GLY A 332 -12.60 12.75 -23.95
C GLY A 332 -13.43 13.02 -22.68
N LEU A 333 -14.55 13.71 -22.83
CA LEU A 333 -15.56 13.85 -21.78
C LEU A 333 -16.94 13.72 -22.42
N GLU A 334 -17.73 12.78 -21.92
CA GLU A 334 -19.11 12.58 -22.33
C GLU A 334 -20.00 12.46 -21.08
N VAL A 335 -21.11 13.19 -21.08
CA VAL A 335 -22.02 13.28 -19.92
C VAL A 335 -23.45 12.98 -20.35
N TRP A 336 -24.01 11.90 -19.83
CA TRP A 336 -25.44 11.65 -19.83
C TRP A 336 -26.01 12.10 -18.49
N GLY A 337 -27.07 12.90 -18.48
CA GLY A 337 -27.65 13.36 -17.22
C GLY A 337 -29.12 13.73 -17.35
N PRO A 338 -29.69 14.32 -16.27
CA PRO A 338 -31.10 14.69 -16.23
C PRO A 338 -31.52 15.66 -17.34
N ARG A 339 -32.83 15.80 -17.55
CA ARG A 339 -33.37 16.74 -18.54
C ARG A 339 -32.97 18.19 -18.19
N GLY A 340 -32.71 19.00 -19.20
CA GLY A 340 -32.43 20.43 -19.04
C GLY A 340 -30.96 20.80 -18.86
N ILE A 341 -30.05 19.81 -18.79
CA ILE A 341 -28.61 20.09 -18.82
C ILE A 341 -28.19 20.57 -20.21
N THR A 342 -27.43 21.65 -20.26
CA THR A 342 -26.90 22.23 -21.51
C THR A 342 -25.43 22.61 -21.42
N HIS A 343 -24.87 22.66 -20.22
CA HIS A 343 -23.48 23.07 -19.98
C HIS A 343 -22.75 22.09 -19.05
N VAL A 344 -21.44 21.97 -19.23
CA VAL A 344 -20.55 21.20 -18.37
C VAL A 344 -19.35 22.06 -17.96
N THR A 345 -18.94 21.97 -16.70
CA THR A 345 -17.63 22.48 -16.26
C THR A 345 -16.77 21.33 -15.73
N TRP A 346 -15.47 21.38 -15.99
CA TRP A 346 -14.47 20.46 -15.45
C TRP A 346 -13.47 21.24 -14.60
N ASN A 347 -13.34 20.90 -13.32
CA ASN A 347 -12.45 21.58 -12.36
C ASN A 347 -12.63 23.11 -12.40
N GLY A 348 -13.89 23.57 -12.44
CA GLY A 348 -14.27 24.98 -12.49
C GLY A 348 -14.17 25.65 -13.86
N ARG A 349 -13.64 24.98 -14.89
CA ARG A 349 -13.50 25.54 -16.25
C ARG A 349 -14.64 25.08 -17.17
N PRO A 350 -15.29 25.96 -17.94
CA PRO A 350 -16.29 25.55 -18.93
C PRO A 350 -15.72 24.60 -19.98
N VAL A 351 -16.46 23.55 -20.29
CA VAL A 351 -16.14 22.59 -21.36
C VAL A 351 -17.13 22.81 -22.50
N PRO A 352 -16.70 23.28 -23.67
CA PRO A 352 -17.56 23.36 -24.84
C PRO A 352 -18.04 21.97 -25.24
N THR A 353 -19.34 21.78 -25.30
CA THR A 353 -20.00 20.50 -25.61
C THR A 353 -20.98 20.63 -26.77
N ARG A 354 -21.25 19.51 -27.43
CA ARG A 354 -22.41 19.35 -28.34
C ARG A 354 -23.27 18.18 -27.89
N ILE A 355 -24.54 18.19 -28.28
CA ILE A 355 -25.38 17.01 -28.13
C ILE A 355 -24.89 15.94 -29.12
N SER A 356 -24.66 14.72 -28.63
CA SER A 356 -24.23 13.59 -29.44
C SER A 356 -25.42 12.75 -29.93
N ALA A 357 -25.18 11.81 -30.85
CA ALA A 357 -26.19 10.84 -31.27
C ALA A 357 -26.63 9.88 -30.14
N SER A 358 -25.80 9.73 -29.09
CA SER A 358 -26.14 8.98 -27.87
C SER A 358 -26.98 9.78 -26.89
N GLY A 359 -27.36 11.03 -27.22
CA GLY A 359 -28.15 11.90 -26.34
C GLY A 359 -27.36 12.44 -25.12
N SER A 360 -26.02 12.41 -25.18
CA SER A 360 -25.12 13.01 -24.19
C SER A 360 -24.68 14.42 -24.56
N LEU A 361 -24.13 15.15 -23.59
CA LEU A 361 -23.23 16.27 -23.83
C LEU A 361 -21.81 15.72 -24.05
N LEU A 362 -21.32 15.81 -25.28
CA LEU A 362 -19.98 15.37 -25.68
C LEU A 362 -19.06 16.57 -25.84
N ALA A 363 -17.91 16.55 -25.19
CA ALA A 363 -16.90 17.61 -25.31
C ALA A 363 -16.39 17.73 -26.75
N LEU A 364 -16.29 18.98 -27.22
CA LEU A 364 -15.76 19.30 -28.56
C LEU A 364 -14.25 19.09 -28.67
N ARG A 365 -13.56 19.16 -27.52
CA ARG A 365 -12.11 18.95 -27.41
C ARG A 365 -11.83 18.06 -26.21
N PRO A 366 -10.82 17.17 -26.30
CA PRO A 366 -10.39 16.41 -25.14
C PRO A 366 -9.98 17.33 -23.98
N LEU A 367 -10.24 16.88 -22.75
CA LEU A 367 -9.66 17.45 -21.55
C LEU A 367 -8.13 17.30 -21.59
N PRO A 368 -7.37 18.29 -21.11
CA PRO A 368 -5.92 18.18 -21.06
C PRO A 368 -5.49 17.08 -20.09
N GLY A 369 -4.36 16.44 -20.39
CA GLY A 369 -3.65 15.59 -19.43
C GLY A 369 -2.84 16.42 -18.44
N VAL A 370 -1.97 15.75 -17.68
CA VAL A 370 -1.07 16.38 -16.73
C VAL A 370 0.30 16.65 -17.35
N ALA A 371 0.87 17.83 -17.11
CA ALA A 371 2.28 18.10 -17.39
C ALA A 371 3.13 17.46 -16.30
N ARG A 372 4.24 16.80 -16.68
CA ARG A 372 5.14 16.20 -15.68
C ARG A 372 5.83 17.33 -14.90
N PRO A 373 5.71 17.37 -13.56
CA PRO A 373 6.45 18.34 -12.77
C PRO A 373 7.96 18.07 -12.85
N ALA A 374 8.74 19.14 -12.85
CA ALA A 374 10.19 19.04 -12.73
C ALA A 374 10.55 18.76 -11.26
N LEU A 375 11.50 17.85 -11.03
CA LEU A 375 12.03 17.55 -9.71
C LEU A 375 13.47 18.05 -9.64
N PRO A 376 13.86 18.80 -8.59
CA PRO A 376 15.22 19.28 -8.42
C PRO A 376 16.18 18.13 -8.12
N ALA A 377 17.47 18.36 -8.39
CA ALA A 377 18.53 17.54 -7.82
C ALA A 377 18.57 17.74 -6.29
N LEU A 378 19.09 16.75 -5.57
CA LEU A 378 19.38 16.85 -4.14
C LEU A 378 20.88 17.09 -4.00
N ASP A 379 21.29 18.35 -3.97
CA ASP A 379 22.69 18.81 -3.87
C ASP A 379 22.94 19.58 -2.56
N GLY A 380 24.10 20.21 -2.43
CA GLY A 380 24.41 21.05 -1.25
C GLY A 380 24.38 20.29 0.08
N TRP A 381 24.79 19.02 0.08
CA TRP A 381 24.75 18.19 1.28
C TRP A 381 25.75 18.67 2.32
N ARG A 382 25.32 18.65 3.58
CA ARG A 382 26.16 18.83 4.76
C ARG A 382 26.16 17.57 5.59
N ARG A 383 27.21 17.35 6.37
CA ARG A 383 27.32 16.18 7.23
C ARG A 383 27.87 16.50 8.61
N ARG A 384 27.44 15.68 9.58
CA ARG A 384 28.02 15.65 10.92
C ARG A 384 28.01 14.24 11.47
N THR A 385 29.18 13.83 11.93
CA THR A 385 29.31 12.59 12.68
C THR A 385 28.74 12.76 14.09
N GLU A 386 27.94 11.78 14.52
CA GLU A 386 27.52 11.63 15.92
C GLU A 386 28.06 10.32 16.50
N ASN A 387 27.79 10.16 17.80
CA ASN A 387 28.17 9.14 18.79
C ASN A 387 28.97 9.72 19.97
N PRO A 388 28.70 10.95 20.47
CA PRO A 388 29.42 11.46 21.64
C PRO A 388 29.27 10.54 22.86
N GLU A 389 28.21 9.73 22.92
CA GLU A 389 28.00 8.69 23.93
C GLU A 389 29.06 7.60 23.95
N ALA A 390 29.86 7.43 22.90
CA ALA A 390 30.99 6.51 22.91
C ALA A 390 32.16 7.05 23.74
N GLU A 391 32.28 8.37 23.88
CA GLU A 391 33.42 9.01 24.52
C GLU A 391 33.44 8.73 26.05
N PRO A 392 34.62 8.44 26.64
CA PRO A 392 34.74 8.15 28.07
C PRO A 392 34.21 9.29 28.96
N ARG A 393 34.43 10.54 28.52
CA ARG A 393 34.11 11.77 29.25
C ARG A 393 32.73 12.35 28.93
N PHE A 394 31.92 11.66 28.13
CA PHE A 394 30.56 12.07 27.88
C PHE A 394 29.77 12.13 29.19
N ASP A 395 29.07 13.24 29.42
CA ASP A 395 28.23 13.43 30.59
C ASP A 395 26.87 12.76 30.38
N ASP A 396 26.69 11.61 31.02
CA ASP A 396 25.43 10.85 31.05
C ASP A 396 24.65 11.06 32.36
N SER A 397 25.00 12.07 33.17
CA SER A 397 24.38 12.30 34.49
C SER A 397 22.86 12.50 34.43
N GLY A 398 22.33 12.98 33.30
CA GLY A 398 20.91 13.12 33.02
C GLY A 398 20.20 11.84 32.52
N TRP A 399 20.93 10.76 32.24
CA TRP A 399 20.34 9.50 31.76
C TRP A 399 19.67 8.72 32.87
N THR A 400 18.68 7.90 32.50
CA THR A 400 17.98 7.01 33.42
C THR A 400 18.94 5.95 33.95
N ALA A 401 19.03 5.81 35.27
CA ALA A 401 19.75 4.70 35.90
C ALA A 401 19.03 3.37 35.61
N ALA A 402 19.78 2.37 35.15
CA ALA A 402 19.27 1.03 34.89
C ALA A 402 19.51 0.12 36.11
N ASP A 403 18.71 0.31 37.16
CA ASP A 403 18.87 -0.32 38.47
C ASP A 403 17.71 -1.26 38.87
N LYS A 404 16.68 -1.38 38.02
CA LYS A 404 15.53 -2.28 38.25
C LYS A 404 16.00 -3.73 38.35
N LYS A 405 15.31 -4.51 39.18
CA LYS A 405 15.63 -5.94 39.43
C LYS A 405 14.58 -6.91 38.91
N THR A 406 13.42 -6.41 38.52
CA THR A 406 12.29 -7.20 38.04
C THR A 406 11.68 -6.52 36.84
N SER A 407 11.15 -7.30 35.90
CA SER A 407 10.47 -6.83 34.70
C SER A 407 9.14 -7.58 34.54
N PHE A 408 8.19 -6.95 33.85
CA PHE A 408 6.96 -7.60 33.37
C PHE A 408 7.11 -8.23 31.98
N SER A 409 8.31 -8.20 31.39
CA SER A 409 8.59 -8.88 30.12
C SER A 409 8.46 -10.40 30.24
N THR A 410 8.15 -11.05 29.12
CA THR A 410 8.27 -12.50 28.95
C THR A 410 9.73 -12.97 28.86
N THR A 411 10.68 -12.04 28.70
CA THR A 411 12.12 -12.34 28.71
C THR A 411 12.64 -12.36 30.15
N PRO A 412 13.31 -13.45 30.59
CA PRO A 412 13.84 -13.54 31.94
C PRO A 412 14.99 -12.56 32.16
N VAL A 413 15.02 -11.95 33.34
CA VAL A 413 16.15 -11.13 33.81
C VAL A 413 17.23 -12.08 34.35
N PRO A 414 18.47 -12.04 33.85
CA PRO A 414 19.53 -12.89 34.38
C PRO A 414 19.82 -12.63 35.87
N ASP A 415 20.03 -13.70 36.63
CA ASP A 415 20.32 -13.61 38.06
C ASP A 415 21.52 -12.68 38.34
N GLY A 416 21.36 -11.78 39.30
CA GLY A 416 22.40 -10.83 39.72
C GLY A 416 22.61 -9.63 38.79
N GLN A 417 21.98 -9.57 37.62
CA GLN A 417 22.05 -8.43 36.71
C GLN A 417 20.87 -7.47 36.91
N PRO A 418 21.04 -6.15 36.64
CA PRO A 418 19.88 -5.27 36.52
C PRO A 418 19.09 -5.58 35.25
N VAL A 419 17.83 -5.14 35.22
CA VAL A 419 17.05 -5.10 33.99
C VAL A 419 17.69 -4.12 33.02
N LEU A 420 17.98 -4.57 31.79
CA LEU A 420 18.48 -3.72 30.71
C LEU A 420 17.45 -3.57 29.57
N PHE A 421 16.22 -4.06 29.76
CA PHE A 421 15.17 -4.00 28.74
C PHE A 421 14.67 -2.56 28.61
N ALA A 422 14.67 -2.03 27.39
CA ALA A 422 14.42 -0.61 27.16
C ALA A 422 12.99 -0.16 27.52
N ASP A 423 11.98 -1.01 27.32
CA ASP A 423 10.59 -0.70 27.65
C ASP A 423 10.35 -0.53 29.17
N ASP A 424 11.11 -1.25 30.01
CA ASP A 424 11.06 -1.07 31.45
C ASP A 424 11.46 0.35 31.86
N TYR A 425 12.22 1.08 31.03
CA TYR A 425 12.63 2.46 31.28
C TYR A 425 11.88 3.49 30.45
N GLY A 426 10.77 3.10 29.80
CA GLY A 426 9.90 4.00 29.03
C GLY A 426 10.38 4.28 27.60
N PHE A 427 11.40 3.55 27.12
CA PHE A 427 11.96 3.75 25.78
C PHE A 427 11.41 2.71 24.80
N HIS A 428 10.26 3.00 24.18
CA HIS A 428 9.53 2.03 23.36
C HIS A 428 9.94 1.98 21.88
N TYR A 429 10.53 3.06 21.37
CA TYR A 429 10.75 3.23 19.93
C TYR A 429 12.23 3.48 19.60
N GLY A 430 12.63 2.96 18.44
CA GLY A 430 13.93 3.18 17.82
C GLY A 430 15.17 2.80 18.64
N ASP A 431 16.27 3.44 18.25
CA ASP A 431 17.60 3.23 18.83
C ASP A 431 17.63 3.56 20.34
N VAL A 432 18.49 2.86 21.08
CA VAL A 432 18.70 3.10 22.52
C VAL A 432 20.18 2.94 22.85
N TRP A 433 20.69 3.83 23.70
CA TRP A 433 22.03 3.77 24.22
C TRP A 433 22.08 3.21 25.63
N TYR A 434 23.14 2.47 25.92
CA TYR A 434 23.51 1.99 27.24
C TYR A 434 24.93 2.44 27.55
N ARG A 435 25.16 2.87 28.79
CA ARG A 435 26.50 3.15 29.31
C ARG A 435 26.70 2.38 30.61
N GLY A 436 27.67 1.48 30.61
CA GLY A 436 28.06 0.67 31.76
C GLY A 436 29.40 1.15 32.30
N GLU A 437 29.41 1.67 33.52
CA GLU A 437 30.61 2.17 34.19
C GLU A 437 31.07 1.21 35.29
N TRP A 438 32.38 0.97 35.38
CA TRP A 438 32.98 0.28 36.52
C TRP A 438 34.35 0.87 36.86
N THR A 439 34.80 0.55 38.07
CA THR A 439 36.14 0.90 38.56
C THR A 439 36.85 -0.39 39.01
N GLY A 440 38.13 -0.52 38.70
CA GLY A 440 38.98 -1.59 39.23
C GLY A 440 39.77 -2.37 38.17
N GLU A 441 40.57 -3.34 38.66
CA GLU A 441 41.64 -3.98 37.90
C GLU A 441 41.15 -4.66 36.60
N GLY A 442 41.90 -4.42 35.52
CA GLY A 442 41.69 -4.99 34.20
C GLY A 442 41.83 -6.52 34.15
N GLY A 443 42.09 -7.07 32.96
CA GLY A 443 42.05 -8.52 32.73
C GLY A 443 40.74 -9.01 32.11
N ILE A 444 39.87 -8.08 31.69
CA ILE A 444 38.79 -8.39 30.76
C ILE A 444 39.40 -8.83 29.43
N GLU A 445 39.05 -10.03 28.98
CA GLU A 445 39.48 -10.57 27.69
C GLU A 445 38.45 -10.32 26.61
N SER A 446 37.17 -10.50 26.96
CA SER A 446 36.05 -10.30 26.06
C SER A 446 34.83 -9.75 26.80
N VAL A 447 33.96 -9.06 26.07
CA VAL A 447 32.62 -8.71 26.51
C VAL A 447 31.61 -9.41 25.63
N SER A 448 30.63 -10.07 26.23
CA SER A 448 29.49 -10.62 25.50
C SER A 448 28.20 -9.88 25.85
N LEU A 449 27.50 -9.45 24.81
CA LEU A 449 26.28 -8.67 24.86
C LEU A 449 25.13 -9.52 24.29
N ALA A 450 24.28 -10.02 25.16
CA ALA A 450 23.01 -10.62 24.75
C ALA A 450 21.99 -9.49 24.55
N TYR A 451 21.26 -9.54 23.45
CA TYR A 451 20.30 -8.50 23.10
C TYR A 451 19.11 -9.06 22.33
N SER A 452 17.97 -8.39 22.46
CA SER A 452 16.72 -8.72 21.78
C SER A 452 16.21 -7.53 20.97
N THR A 453 15.73 -7.82 19.77
CA THR A 453 15.22 -6.84 18.80
C THR A 453 14.09 -7.49 18.00
N GLY A 454 13.63 -6.85 16.94
CA GLY A 454 12.94 -7.54 15.84
C GLY A 454 13.90 -7.97 14.73
N THR A 455 13.34 -8.37 13.60
CA THR A 455 14.09 -8.60 12.33
C THR A 455 15.02 -7.44 12.04
N GLN A 456 16.20 -7.69 11.49
CA GLN A 456 17.12 -6.58 11.16
C GLN A 456 17.50 -5.68 12.34
N GLY A 457 17.45 -6.10 13.60
CA GLY A 457 18.11 -5.35 14.69
C GLY A 457 19.64 -5.26 14.49
N LEU A 458 20.29 -4.34 15.20
CA LEU A 458 21.73 -4.15 15.17
C LEU A 458 22.25 -3.68 16.53
N LEU A 459 23.46 -4.10 16.89
CA LEU A 459 24.17 -3.66 18.08
C LEU A 459 25.57 -3.17 17.69
N MET A 460 25.98 -2.00 18.17
CA MET A 460 27.36 -1.49 18.08
C MET A 460 27.90 -1.25 19.49
N ALA A 461 29.17 -1.59 19.73
CA ALA A 461 29.80 -1.42 21.04
C ALA A 461 31.12 -0.65 20.95
N TRP A 462 31.40 0.14 21.99
CA TRP A 462 32.64 0.86 22.22
C TRP A 462 33.09 0.67 23.67
N LEU A 463 34.40 0.61 23.87
CA LEU A 463 35.00 0.61 25.20
C LEU A 463 35.99 1.76 25.30
N ASP A 464 35.71 2.69 26.21
CA ASP A 464 36.48 3.92 26.38
C ASP A 464 36.68 4.71 25.07
N GLY A 465 35.63 4.79 24.24
CA GLY A 465 35.65 5.46 22.93
C GLY A 465 36.12 4.59 21.77
N GLU A 466 36.77 3.46 22.03
CA GLU A 466 37.32 2.58 21.00
C GLU A 466 36.26 1.60 20.48
N PRO A 467 36.02 1.52 19.16
CA PRO A 467 35.06 0.57 18.59
C PRO A 467 35.47 -0.88 18.87
N LEU A 468 34.56 -1.66 19.48
CA LEU A 468 34.74 -3.10 19.68
C LEU A 468 34.19 -3.92 18.50
N GLY A 469 33.19 -3.38 17.80
CA GLY A 469 32.56 -4.02 16.65
C GLY A 469 31.05 -3.89 16.64
N THR A 470 30.48 -4.47 15.59
CA THR A 470 29.04 -4.45 15.30
C THR A 470 28.52 -5.86 15.10
N HIS A 471 27.31 -6.14 15.59
CA HIS A 471 26.57 -7.37 15.30
C HIS A 471 25.22 -7.04 14.66
N ARG A 472 24.85 -7.76 13.60
CA ARG A 472 23.60 -7.61 12.84
C ARG A 472 22.71 -8.82 13.04
N MET A 473 21.40 -8.61 13.23
CA MET A 473 20.44 -9.71 13.08
C MET A 473 20.40 -10.17 11.62
N PRO A 474 20.25 -11.47 11.36
CA PRO A 474 20.22 -12.00 10.01
C PRO A 474 18.96 -11.58 9.25
N VAL A 475 19.03 -11.61 7.91
CA VAL A 475 17.89 -11.43 7.00
C VAL A 475 16.91 -12.59 7.17
N PRO A 476 15.60 -12.32 7.35
CA PRO A 476 14.62 -13.40 7.50
C PRO A 476 14.49 -14.19 6.19
N ASP A 477 14.56 -15.52 6.29
CA ASP A 477 14.13 -16.44 5.24
C ASP A 477 12.59 -16.59 5.23
N LYS A 478 12.05 -17.39 4.30
CA LYS A 478 10.59 -17.64 4.22
C LYS A 478 10.03 -18.30 5.48
N ASP A 479 10.82 -19.12 6.17
CA ASP A 479 10.39 -19.85 7.37
C ASP A 479 10.32 -18.92 8.59
N ARG A 480 11.14 -17.86 8.61
CA ARG A 480 11.21 -16.84 9.67
C ARG A 480 10.61 -15.49 9.28
N ALA A 481 9.94 -15.42 8.14
CA ALA A 481 9.25 -14.21 7.63
C ALA A 481 8.24 -13.59 8.62
N ARG A 482 7.72 -14.37 9.56
CA ARG A 482 6.75 -13.93 10.59
C ARG A 482 7.33 -13.88 12.00
N GLN A 483 8.63 -14.10 12.16
CA GLN A 483 9.26 -14.04 13.48
C GLN A 483 9.39 -12.57 13.90
N GLY A 484 8.67 -12.15 14.93
CA GLY A 484 8.72 -10.76 15.39
C GLY A 484 9.76 -10.48 16.49
N THR A 485 10.23 -11.50 17.22
CA THR A 485 11.31 -11.33 18.21
C THR A 485 12.55 -12.11 17.79
N TRP A 486 13.69 -11.42 17.77
CA TRP A 486 15.00 -11.96 17.42
C TRP A 486 15.97 -11.69 18.56
N THR A 487 16.75 -12.70 18.93
CA THR A 487 17.75 -12.63 19.99
C THR A 487 19.09 -13.10 19.47
N ALA A 488 20.16 -12.48 19.96
CA ALA A 488 21.52 -12.92 19.68
C ALA A 488 22.44 -12.58 20.86
N LYS A 489 23.63 -13.19 20.85
CA LYS A 489 24.73 -12.88 21.76
C LYS A 489 25.95 -12.52 20.93
N ALA A 490 26.38 -11.26 21.01
CA ALA A 490 27.57 -10.77 20.33
C ALA A 490 28.74 -10.76 21.31
N THR A 491 29.83 -11.46 20.98
CA THR A 491 31.05 -11.50 21.80
C THR A 491 32.17 -10.74 21.10
N PHE A 492 32.69 -9.73 21.77
CA PHE A 492 33.79 -8.90 21.28
C PHE A 492 35.03 -9.14 22.13
N ALA A 493 36.09 -9.64 21.51
CA ALA A 493 37.40 -9.71 22.14
C ALA A 493 37.99 -8.30 22.23
N LEU A 494 38.54 -7.93 23.39
CA LEU A 494 39.24 -6.66 23.52
C LEU A 494 40.54 -6.71 22.70
N PRO A 495 40.83 -5.71 21.85
CA PRO A 495 42.10 -5.64 21.13
C PRO A 495 43.29 -5.70 22.08
N GLU A 496 44.40 -6.32 21.67
CA GLU A 496 45.58 -6.49 22.53
C GLU A 496 46.10 -5.14 23.05
N GLU A 497 46.10 -4.11 22.20
CA GLU A 497 46.49 -2.74 22.56
C GLU A 497 45.54 -2.11 23.59
N LEU A 498 44.24 -2.43 23.55
CA LEU A 498 43.29 -2.00 24.57
C LEU A 498 43.53 -2.75 25.88
N ARG A 499 43.83 -4.06 25.83
CA ARG A 499 44.22 -4.85 27.00
C ARG A 499 45.56 -4.43 27.60
N LYS A 500 46.51 -3.94 26.80
CA LYS A 500 47.78 -3.34 27.26
C LYS A 500 47.51 -2.02 27.96
N ARG A 501 46.77 -1.11 27.33
CA ARG A 501 46.32 0.14 27.96
C ARG A 501 45.61 -0.11 29.30
N PHE A 502 44.72 -1.10 29.37
CA PHE A 502 44.04 -1.49 30.63
C PHE A 502 44.98 -2.02 31.72
N ARG A 503 46.14 -2.57 31.34
CA ARG A 503 47.16 -3.06 32.29
C ARG A 503 48.15 -1.96 32.70
N GLU A 504 48.34 -0.95 31.86
CA GLU A 504 49.38 0.08 31.99
C GLU A 504 48.85 1.43 32.48
N ASP A 505 47.57 1.75 32.27
CA ASP A 505 46.96 3.03 32.65
C ASP A 505 46.76 3.11 34.18
N ARG A 506 47.78 3.62 34.87
CA ARG A 506 47.70 4.12 36.26
C ARG A 506 47.73 5.66 36.30
N GLY A 507 47.21 6.31 35.25
CA GLY A 507 47.27 7.76 35.06
C GLY A 507 46.14 8.56 35.70
N GLU A 508 45.99 9.82 35.28
CA GLU A 508 45.06 10.85 35.81
C GLU A 508 43.55 10.48 35.77
N ARG A 509 43.16 9.39 35.09
CA ARG A 509 41.75 8.96 34.94
C ARG A 509 41.25 8.02 36.05
N GLY A 510 42.16 7.48 36.86
CA GLY A 510 41.86 6.35 37.75
C GLY A 510 41.44 5.09 36.97
N ASP A 511 41.12 4.01 37.68
CA ASP A 511 40.73 2.71 37.09
C ASP A 511 39.30 2.68 36.50
N ARG A 512 38.78 3.82 36.00
CA ARG A 512 37.39 3.97 35.52
C ARG A 512 37.28 3.63 34.03
N HIS A 513 36.38 2.70 33.71
CA HIS A 513 36.09 2.27 32.35
C HIS A 513 34.62 2.42 32.01
N VAL A 514 34.33 2.71 30.74
CA VAL A 514 32.98 2.88 30.22
C VAL A 514 32.76 2.04 28.97
N LEU A 515 31.80 1.13 29.06
CA LEU A 515 31.25 0.38 27.93
C LEU A 515 30.01 1.11 27.40
N SER A 516 30.09 1.63 26.18
CA SER A 516 28.96 2.24 25.48
C SER A 516 28.40 1.28 24.45
N VAL A 517 27.08 1.10 24.44
CA VAL A 517 26.40 0.19 23.51
C VAL A 517 25.20 0.90 22.89
N LEU A 518 25.18 0.96 21.56
CA LEU A 518 24.02 1.38 20.79
C LEU A 518 23.28 0.13 20.31
N VAL A 519 22.00 0.02 20.65
CA VAL A 519 21.13 -1.03 20.11
C VAL A 519 20.05 -0.41 19.25
N ARG A 520 20.10 -0.70 17.94
CA ARG A 520 19.00 -0.46 17.01
C ARG A 520 17.96 -1.56 17.18
N ARG A 521 16.82 -1.18 17.76
CA ARG A 521 15.70 -2.08 17.98
C ARG A 521 14.67 -1.86 16.88
N MET A 522 14.18 -2.95 16.30
CA MET A 522 12.90 -2.90 15.60
C MET A 522 11.77 -3.08 16.60
N GLN A 523 10.55 -2.80 16.15
CA GLN A 523 9.36 -2.74 16.98
C GLN A 523 8.96 -4.07 17.63
N HIS A 524 7.89 -4.01 18.41
CA HIS A 524 7.32 -5.18 19.07
C HIS A 524 6.59 -6.10 18.10
N ASP A 525 6.59 -7.38 18.43
CA ASP A 525 5.81 -8.36 17.67
C ASP A 525 4.31 -8.08 17.82
N MET A 526 3.53 -8.57 16.87
CA MET A 526 2.09 -8.70 17.04
C MET A 526 1.78 -9.75 18.12
N ASP A 527 0.53 -9.82 18.58
CA ASP A 527 0.08 -10.85 19.52
C ASP A 527 -1.16 -11.59 19.05
N GLY A 528 -1.17 -11.98 17.77
CA GLY A 528 -2.31 -12.69 17.16
C GLY A 528 -2.58 -14.08 17.76
N LYS A 529 -1.68 -14.62 18.60
CA LYS A 529 -1.85 -15.89 19.30
C LYS A 529 -2.12 -15.74 20.81
N ALA A 530 -2.21 -14.51 21.32
CA ALA A 530 -2.37 -14.21 22.75
C ALA A 530 -1.30 -14.92 23.63
N LEU A 531 -0.05 -14.85 23.20
CA LEU A 531 1.11 -15.43 23.87
C LEU A 531 2.01 -14.38 24.53
N ASP A 532 1.55 -13.12 24.61
CA ASP A 532 2.33 -11.99 25.12
C ASP A 532 3.66 -11.80 24.35
N THR A 533 3.70 -12.16 23.07
CA THR A 533 4.91 -12.00 22.21
C THR A 533 5.32 -10.54 22.03
N HIS A 534 4.36 -9.62 22.13
CA HIS A 534 4.56 -8.18 22.14
C HIS A 534 5.27 -7.66 23.41
N LYS A 535 5.36 -8.47 24.48
CA LYS A 535 6.05 -8.11 25.74
C LYS A 535 7.48 -8.63 25.80
N ALA A 536 7.97 -9.31 24.76
CA ALA A 536 9.36 -9.73 24.72
C ALA A 536 10.28 -8.51 24.79
N ALA A 537 11.38 -8.60 25.54
CA ALA A 537 12.27 -7.48 25.76
C ALA A 537 12.81 -6.91 24.44
N ARG A 538 13.17 -5.62 24.46
CA ARG A 538 13.93 -4.95 23.41
C ARG A 538 15.14 -4.27 24.02
N GLY A 539 16.28 -4.30 23.33
CA GLY A 539 17.55 -3.76 23.80
C GLY A 539 18.47 -4.84 24.37
N LEU A 540 19.39 -4.46 25.27
CA LEU A 540 20.26 -5.42 25.95
C LEU A 540 19.46 -6.30 26.90
N THR A 541 19.80 -7.59 26.96
CA THR A 541 19.16 -8.56 27.86
C THR A 541 20.12 -9.18 28.85
N ALA A 542 21.43 -9.23 28.55
CA ALA A 542 22.46 -9.62 29.48
C ALA A 542 23.82 -9.07 29.04
N VAL A 543 24.71 -8.84 29.99
CA VAL A 543 26.13 -8.55 29.73
C VAL A 543 26.99 -9.48 30.56
N THR A 544 28.00 -10.09 29.94
CA THR A 544 28.96 -10.96 30.63
C THR A 544 30.38 -10.62 30.20
N PHE A 545 31.28 -10.51 31.15
CA PHE A 545 32.70 -10.28 30.93
C PHE A 545 33.46 -11.60 31.12
N GLU A 546 34.48 -11.83 30.29
CA GLU A 546 35.42 -12.94 30.42
C GLU A 546 36.76 -12.42 30.95
N GLY A 547 37.46 -13.22 31.74
CA GLY A 547 38.73 -12.85 32.39
C GLY A 547 38.58 -12.04 33.69
N ALA A 548 37.48 -11.29 33.84
CA ALA A 548 37.13 -10.58 35.07
C ALA A 548 35.60 -10.52 35.31
N SER A 549 35.18 -10.08 36.49
CA SER A 549 33.75 -9.91 36.87
C SER A 549 33.50 -8.55 37.51
N PRO A 550 33.61 -7.44 36.74
CA PRO A 550 33.45 -6.10 37.28
C PRO A 550 32.02 -5.85 37.75
N LYS A 551 31.88 -5.05 38.82
CA LYS A 551 30.57 -4.52 39.24
C LYS A 551 30.23 -3.29 38.41
N VAL A 552 29.35 -3.47 37.44
CA VAL A 552 28.96 -2.40 36.49
C VAL A 552 27.72 -1.66 36.97
N THR A 553 27.77 -0.33 36.93
CA THR A 553 26.61 0.56 37.09
C THR A 553 26.13 0.99 35.71
N TRP A 554 24.84 0.79 35.42
CA TRP A 554 24.28 1.01 34.10
C TRP A 554 23.40 2.25 34.04
N ARG A 555 23.48 2.98 32.92
CA ARG A 555 22.54 4.02 32.50
C ARG A 555 22.01 3.70 31.11
N ILE A 556 20.79 4.15 30.83
CA ILE A 556 20.07 3.90 29.58
C ILE A 556 19.39 5.18 29.10
N GLN A 557 19.45 5.43 27.78
CA GLN A 557 18.80 6.56 27.13
C GLN A 557 18.25 6.17 25.75
N GLY A 558 16.94 6.26 25.59
CA GLY A 558 16.26 6.21 24.29
C GLY A 558 15.85 7.61 23.83
N ALA A 559 14.72 7.68 23.13
CA ALA A 559 14.11 8.95 22.73
C ALA A 559 13.84 9.88 23.93
N THR A 560 13.89 11.19 23.69
CA THR A 560 13.44 12.22 24.65
C THR A 560 11.92 12.29 24.73
N ALA A 561 11.36 13.34 25.33
CA ALA A 561 9.92 13.58 25.34
C ALA A 561 9.33 13.49 23.92
N SER A 562 8.15 12.88 23.81
CA SER A 562 7.44 12.71 22.55
C SER A 562 7.23 14.04 21.85
N ASP A 563 7.50 14.08 20.54
CA ASP A 563 7.16 15.22 19.69
C ASP A 563 5.63 15.40 19.70
N PRO A 564 5.08 16.55 20.15
CA PRO A 564 3.63 16.74 20.25
C PRO A 564 2.95 16.84 18.87
N VAL A 565 3.69 17.11 17.80
CA VAL A 565 3.19 17.20 16.42
C VAL A 565 3.30 15.84 15.74
N ARG A 566 4.47 15.20 15.85
CA ARG A 566 4.81 13.96 15.12
C ARG A 566 4.56 12.69 15.92
N GLY A 567 4.22 12.82 17.21
CA GLY A 567 3.91 11.71 18.09
C GLY A 567 5.11 10.92 18.60
N PRO A 568 4.87 9.94 19.48
CA PRO A 568 5.93 9.21 20.19
C PRO A 568 6.75 8.27 19.29
N MET A 569 6.23 7.89 18.13
CA MET A 569 6.87 6.95 17.22
C MET A 569 7.80 7.60 16.20
N ASN A 570 7.90 8.93 16.15
CA ASN A 570 8.72 9.60 15.15
C ASN A 570 10.21 9.38 15.39
N ASN A 571 10.64 9.56 16.64
CA ASN A 571 12.05 9.60 17.02
C ASN A 571 12.43 8.36 17.83
N GLY A 572 13.63 7.85 17.57
CA GLY A 572 14.38 6.96 18.43
C GLY A 572 15.33 7.74 19.34
N GLY A 573 16.35 7.04 19.85
CA GLY A 573 17.33 7.56 20.78
C GLY A 573 18.68 7.90 20.16
N LEU A 574 18.81 8.12 18.86
CA LEU A 574 20.07 8.65 18.30
C LEU A 574 20.36 10.07 18.84
N TYR A 575 21.63 10.48 18.89
CA TYR A 575 22.00 11.78 19.46
C TYR A 575 21.32 12.93 18.70
N GLY A 576 21.46 12.95 17.37
CA GLY A 576 20.83 13.93 16.48
C GLY A 576 19.30 13.84 16.43
N GLU A 577 18.69 12.70 16.79
CA GLU A 577 17.24 12.65 17.02
C GLU A 577 16.87 13.44 18.28
N ARG A 578 17.62 13.28 19.38
CA ARG A 578 17.38 13.97 20.65
C ARG A 578 17.73 15.47 20.59
N GLU A 579 18.72 15.85 19.79
CA GLU A 579 19.13 17.25 19.56
C GLU A 579 18.36 17.93 18.41
N GLY A 580 17.43 17.23 17.75
CA GLY A 580 16.57 17.83 16.74
C GLY A 580 17.22 18.07 15.37
N TRP A 581 18.32 17.41 15.04
CA TRP A 581 19.05 17.58 13.76
C TRP A 581 18.23 17.26 12.51
N HIS A 582 17.14 16.51 12.68
CA HIS A 582 16.18 16.16 11.65
C HIS A 582 15.15 17.26 11.36
N LEU A 583 15.03 18.27 12.23
CA LEU A 583 14.03 19.33 12.14
C LEU A 583 14.45 20.41 11.11
N PRO A 584 13.49 21.00 10.36
CA PRO A 584 13.78 22.07 9.40
C PRO A 584 14.48 23.29 10.01
N GLU A 585 14.18 23.61 11.27
CA GLU A 585 14.68 24.82 11.94
C GLU A 585 16.08 24.63 12.54
N TYR A 586 16.65 23.42 12.51
CA TYR A 586 17.98 23.16 13.05
C TYR A 586 19.06 23.85 12.20
N ASP A 587 19.95 24.60 12.84
CA ASP A 587 21.07 25.26 12.16
C ASP A 587 22.23 24.26 11.97
N ASP A 588 22.49 23.88 10.72
CA ASP A 588 23.66 23.06 10.32
C ASP A 588 24.78 23.91 9.69
N GLY A 589 24.81 25.23 9.90
CA GLY A 589 25.86 26.09 9.38
C GLY A 589 27.28 25.70 9.82
N ASP A 590 27.42 24.97 10.93
CA ASP A 590 28.68 24.44 11.46
C ASP A 590 29.02 23.03 10.95
N TRP A 591 28.17 22.41 10.13
CA TRP A 591 28.40 21.07 9.58
C TRP A 591 29.39 21.12 8.41
N GLU A 592 30.08 20.02 8.19
CA GLU A 592 31.02 19.89 7.07
C GLU A 592 30.25 19.76 5.76
N ASP A 593 30.70 20.43 4.70
CA ASP A 593 30.17 20.16 3.36
C ASP A 593 30.47 18.71 2.94
N ALA A 594 29.55 18.11 2.21
CA ALA A 594 29.63 16.74 1.74
C ALA A 594 29.17 16.60 0.27
N GLU A 595 29.86 15.77 -0.49
CA GLU A 595 29.42 15.33 -1.82
C GLU A 595 29.00 13.86 -1.76
N LEU A 596 27.97 13.50 -2.52
CA LEU A 596 27.49 12.12 -2.70
C LEU A 596 27.78 11.64 -4.14
N PRO A 597 28.11 10.36 -4.36
CA PRO A 597 28.19 9.29 -3.37
C PRO A 597 29.46 9.36 -2.51
N ARG A 598 29.37 8.89 -1.27
CA ARG A 598 30.52 8.88 -0.33
C ARG A 598 30.67 7.52 0.36
N ALA A 599 31.90 7.14 0.62
CA ALA A 599 32.25 5.81 1.13
C ALA A 599 33.32 5.91 2.24
N ASP A 600 32.87 6.03 3.48
CA ASP A 600 33.72 6.04 4.67
C ASP A 600 33.72 4.64 5.33
N ARG A 601 34.86 4.21 5.86
CA ARG A 601 34.92 3.00 6.70
C ARG A 601 35.01 3.39 8.18
N ARG A 602 33.85 3.47 8.85
CA ARG A 602 33.73 3.83 10.27
C ARG A 602 32.57 3.08 10.91
N GLN A 603 32.72 2.72 12.19
CA GLN A 603 31.59 2.30 13.03
C GLN A 603 30.93 3.53 13.66
N GLY A 604 29.62 3.65 13.57
CA GLY A 604 28.84 4.68 14.25
C GLY A 604 27.79 5.29 13.34
N VAL A 605 27.40 6.53 13.65
CA VAL A 605 26.34 7.23 12.92
C VAL A 605 26.88 8.53 12.33
N THR A 606 26.47 8.83 11.11
CA THR A 606 26.77 10.09 10.42
C THR A 606 25.48 10.63 9.83
N TRP A 607 25.17 11.88 10.14
CA TRP A 607 24.03 12.57 9.58
C TRP A 607 24.42 13.29 8.31
N TYR A 608 23.52 13.27 7.34
CA TYR A 608 23.59 14.06 6.11
C TYR A 608 22.32 14.90 6.01
N ARG A 609 22.45 16.18 5.68
CA ARG A 609 21.33 17.10 5.51
C ARG A 609 21.44 17.88 4.20
N THR A 610 20.29 18.14 3.58
CA THR A 610 20.15 19.03 2.42
C THR A 610 18.78 19.70 2.44
N ASP A 611 18.68 20.86 1.82
CA ASP A 611 17.43 21.56 1.55
C ASP A 611 17.15 21.60 0.05
N PHE A 612 15.89 21.40 -0.34
CA PHE A 612 15.46 21.50 -1.73
C PHE A 612 14.10 22.20 -1.84
N ARG A 613 13.85 22.81 -3.00
CA ARG A 613 12.59 23.52 -3.27
C ARG A 613 11.79 22.85 -4.39
N LEU A 614 10.51 22.59 -4.11
CA LEU A 614 9.54 22.18 -5.13
C LEU A 614 8.65 23.36 -5.53
N ASP A 615 8.20 23.34 -6.78
CA ASP A 615 7.24 24.29 -7.35
C ASP A 615 6.23 23.56 -8.27
N VAL A 616 5.49 22.62 -7.69
CA VAL A 616 4.45 21.86 -8.41
C VAL A 616 3.22 22.76 -8.63
N ASP A 617 2.77 22.85 -9.89
CA ASP A 617 1.57 23.61 -10.28
C ASP A 617 0.38 23.31 -9.33
N PRO A 618 -0.34 24.33 -8.81
CA PRO A 618 -1.50 24.14 -7.93
C PRO A 618 -2.60 23.23 -8.49
N GLY A 619 -2.73 23.11 -9.80
CA GLY A 619 -3.67 22.23 -10.48
C GLY A 619 -3.15 20.81 -10.71
N VAL A 620 -2.00 20.43 -10.14
CA VAL A 620 -1.39 19.10 -10.28
C VAL A 620 -1.22 18.44 -8.91
N ASP A 621 -1.76 17.23 -8.77
CA ASP A 621 -1.37 16.30 -7.71
C ASP A 621 -0.20 15.47 -8.22
N ALA A 622 0.97 15.67 -7.64
CA ALA A 622 2.18 14.93 -7.94
C ALA A 622 2.54 14.05 -6.74
N SER A 623 2.61 12.75 -6.95
CA SER A 623 3.16 11.81 -5.98
C SER A 623 4.65 11.67 -6.23
N VAL A 624 5.47 12.12 -5.29
CA VAL A 624 6.93 12.12 -5.37
C VAL A 624 7.49 11.04 -4.44
N GLY A 625 8.58 10.40 -4.84
CA GLY A 625 9.34 9.47 -4.02
C GLY A 625 10.80 9.87 -3.89
N LEU A 626 11.45 9.37 -2.86
CA LEU A 626 12.89 9.39 -2.66
C LEU A 626 13.47 8.02 -3.04
N VAL A 627 14.42 8.01 -3.97
CA VAL A 627 15.18 6.81 -4.34
C VAL A 627 16.53 6.83 -3.62
N LEU A 628 16.87 5.72 -2.97
CA LEU A 628 18.22 5.43 -2.49
C LEU A 628 18.71 4.18 -3.21
N ASP A 629 19.73 4.33 -4.03
CA ASP A 629 20.33 3.25 -4.81
C ASP A 629 21.85 3.26 -4.62
N ASP A 630 22.42 2.09 -4.36
CA ASP A 630 23.85 1.94 -4.09
C ASP A 630 24.27 0.48 -4.32
N ASP A 631 25.57 0.23 -4.26
CA ASP A 631 26.14 -1.09 -4.31
C ASP A 631 25.69 -1.92 -3.09
N PRO A 632 24.93 -3.02 -3.26
CA PRO A 632 24.43 -3.83 -2.15
C PRO A 632 25.54 -4.51 -1.34
N GLU A 633 26.80 -4.50 -1.80
CA GLU A 633 27.94 -4.95 -0.98
C GLU A 633 28.27 -4.00 0.17
N ARG A 634 27.76 -2.76 0.14
CA ARG A 634 27.97 -1.76 1.20
C ARG A 634 26.94 -1.91 2.32
N ALA A 635 27.38 -2.44 3.46
CA ALA A 635 26.57 -2.64 4.65
C ALA A 635 26.37 -1.35 5.44
N TYR A 636 25.26 -0.66 5.20
CA TYR A 636 24.82 0.47 6.01
C TYR A 636 23.31 0.60 6.03
N ARG A 637 22.82 1.38 7.00
CA ARG A 637 21.40 1.63 7.21
C ARG A 637 21.14 3.10 7.28
N VAL A 638 19.96 3.52 6.87
CA VAL A 638 19.58 4.93 6.86
C VAL A 638 18.22 5.08 7.53
N GLN A 639 18.13 5.97 8.52
CA GLN A 639 16.87 6.54 8.97
C GLN A 639 16.61 7.81 8.16
N ILE A 640 15.45 7.89 7.50
CA ILE A 640 15.11 8.97 6.58
C ILE A 640 14.16 9.94 7.26
N PHE A 641 14.45 11.24 7.23
CA PHE A 641 13.57 12.28 7.74
C PHE A 641 13.27 13.32 6.67
N LEU A 642 12.00 13.63 6.45
CA LEU A 642 11.53 14.72 5.60
C LEU A 642 10.80 15.74 6.46
N ASN A 643 11.29 16.98 6.51
CA ASN A 643 10.73 18.05 7.33
C ASN A 643 10.53 17.63 8.81
N GLY A 644 11.48 16.87 9.34
CA GLY A 644 11.42 16.28 10.69
C GLY A 644 10.55 15.03 10.83
N TRP A 645 9.74 14.67 9.85
CA TRP A 645 8.97 13.42 9.89
C TRP A 645 9.84 12.25 9.49
N ASN A 646 9.87 11.21 10.32
CA ASN A 646 10.56 9.98 10.01
C ASN A 646 9.82 9.20 8.91
N MET A 647 10.39 9.19 7.71
CA MET A 647 9.86 8.53 6.50
C MET A 647 10.29 7.07 6.37
N GLY A 648 10.92 6.52 7.41
CA GLY A 648 11.26 5.11 7.53
C GLY A 648 12.71 4.79 7.27
N GLN A 649 12.95 3.50 7.03
CA GLN A 649 14.27 2.88 7.08
C GLN A 649 14.67 2.28 5.74
N TYR A 650 15.92 2.53 5.35
CA TYR A 650 16.61 1.89 4.25
C TYR A 650 17.76 1.04 4.79
N ILE A 651 17.92 -0.18 4.26
CA ILE A 651 19.02 -1.09 4.59
C ILE A 651 19.59 -1.58 3.27
N ASN A 652 20.73 -1.01 2.87
CA ASN A 652 21.25 -1.16 1.52
C ASN A 652 21.55 -2.63 1.15
N ASP A 653 22.18 -3.36 2.06
CA ASP A 653 22.60 -4.75 1.89
C ASP A 653 21.47 -5.78 2.12
N VAL A 654 20.22 -5.32 2.27
CA VAL A 654 19.06 -6.18 2.60
C VAL A 654 17.87 -5.90 1.71
N GLY A 655 17.46 -4.64 1.55
CA GLY A 655 16.26 -4.28 0.80
C GLY A 655 14.95 -4.88 1.39
N PRO A 656 13.89 -5.02 0.58
CA PRO A 656 13.84 -4.79 -0.86
C PRO A 656 13.49 -3.34 -1.24
N GLN A 657 13.24 -2.47 -0.25
CA GLN A 657 12.75 -1.11 -0.52
C GLN A 657 13.90 -0.14 -0.83
N HIS A 658 13.90 0.37 -2.06
CA HIS A 658 14.80 1.43 -2.54
C HIS A 658 14.07 2.74 -2.88
N THR A 659 12.73 2.74 -2.87
CA THR A 659 11.91 3.91 -3.16
C THR A 659 10.93 4.15 -2.03
N PHE A 660 10.94 5.37 -1.49
CA PHE A 660 10.13 5.80 -0.35
C PHE A 660 9.16 6.87 -0.83
N VAL A 661 7.85 6.65 -0.67
CA VAL A 661 6.85 7.67 -0.98
C VAL A 661 7.02 8.84 -0.02
N LEU A 662 7.02 10.06 -0.55
CA LEU A 662 7.03 11.30 0.24
C LEU A 662 5.62 11.89 0.21
N PRO A 663 4.80 11.69 1.26
CA PRO A 663 3.39 12.08 1.21
C PRO A 663 3.23 13.60 1.09
N ASN A 664 2.39 14.04 0.16
CA ASN A 664 2.00 15.45 0.08
C ASN A 664 1.40 15.91 1.42
N GLY A 665 1.73 17.13 1.84
CA GLY A 665 1.43 17.62 3.19
C GLY A 665 2.70 17.59 4.05
N ILE A 666 3.31 16.41 4.21
CA ILE A 666 4.66 16.31 4.80
C ILE A 666 5.67 16.88 3.80
N LEU A 667 5.63 16.40 2.56
CA LEU A 667 6.28 17.04 1.44
C LEU A 667 5.54 18.33 1.08
N ARG A 668 6.23 19.45 1.19
CA ARG A 668 5.77 20.75 0.70
C ARG A 668 6.01 20.79 -0.80
N THR A 669 4.99 20.48 -1.58
CA THR A 669 5.05 20.44 -3.05
C THR A 669 5.24 21.82 -3.69
N ARG A 670 5.07 22.90 -2.91
CA ARG A 670 5.37 24.28 -3.26
C ARG A 670 6.06 24.95 -2.09
N GLY A 671 7.38 24.87 -2.04
CA GLY A 671 8.14 25.38 -0.90
C GLY A 671 9.46 24.66 -0.66
N ALA A 672 10.17 25.14 0.37
CA ALA A 672 11.40 24.54 0.85
C ALA A 672 11.09 23.31 1.71
N ASN A 673 11.90 22.27 1.52
CA ASN A 673 11.86 21.03 2.28
C ASN A 673 13.28 20.72 2.76
N THR A 674 13.39 20.14 3.95
CA THR A 674 14.64 19.64 4.54
C THR A 674 14.62 18.12 4.53
N LEU A 675 15.66 17.51 3.98
CA LEU A 675 15.90 16.07 4.01
C LEU A 675 17.10 15.80 4.93
N ALA A 676 16.90 14.94 5.93
CA ALA A 676 17.97 14.47 6.80
C ALA A 676 18.06 12.94 6.77
N LEU A 677 19.28 12.43 6.67
CA LEU A 677 19.59 11.00 6.63
C LEU A 677 20.53 10.65 7.78
N ALA A 678 20.08 9.83 8.73
CA ALA A 678 20.97 9.28 9.76
C ALA A 678 21.52 7.94 9.28
N VAL A 679 22.80 7.92 8.90
CA VAL A 679 23.48 6.77 8.30
C VAL A 679 24.23 6.00 9.38
N LEU A 680 23.81 4.76 9.63
CA LEU A 680 24.46 3.84 10.56
C LEU A 680 25.40 2.93 9.79
N SER A 681 26.68 3.07 10.07
CA SER A 681 27.77 2.36 9.43
C SER A 681 28.33 1.33 10.41
N ASP A 682 28.38 0.05 10.02
CA ASP A 682 28.85 -1.01 10.91
C ASP A 682 30.39 -1.12 11.00
N GLY A 683 31.10 -0.41 10.11
CA GLY A 683 32.56 -0.38 10.00
C GLY A 683 33.18 -1.52 9.20
N THR A 684 32.40 -2.51 8.75
CA THR A 684 32.90 -3.69 8.04
C THR A 684 33.10 -3.45 6.54
N THR A 685 32.34 -2.52 5.97
CA THR A 685 32.40 -2.12 4.55
C THR A 685 32.44 -0.59 4.44
N PRO A 686 32.79 -0.02 3.27
CA PRO A 686 32.58 1.40 3.05
C PRO A 686 31.09 1.75 3.11
N ALA A 687 30.76 2.85 3.78
CA ALA A 687 29.38 3.28 4.05
C ALA A 687 29.20 4.77 3.78
N GLY A 688 27.99 5.11 3.35
CA GLY A 688 27.57 6.47 3.01
C GLY A 688 26.56 6.41 1.87
N PRO A 689 25.62 7.37 1.77
CA PRO A 689 24.58 7.30 0.76
C PRO A 689 25.16 7.29 -0.66
N GLY A 690 24.64 6.40 -1.51
CA GLY A 690 24.96 6.29 -2.93
C GLY A 690 24.26 7.37 -3.77
N ASP A 691 23.45 6.94 -4.73
CA ASP A 691 22.52 7.80 -5.47
C ASP A 691 21.29 8.11 -4.60
N VAL A 692 21.09 9.38 -4.28
CA VAL A 692 19.92 9.89 -3.55
C VAL A 692 19.21 10.92 -4.41
N ARG A 693 18.01 10.59 -4.88
CA ARG A 693 17.27 11.45 -5.82
C ARG A 693 15.76 11.39 -5.67
N LEU A 694 15.11 12.46 -6.10
CA LEU A 694 13.65 12.48 -6.22
C LEU A 694 13.20 11.76 -7.50
N THR A 695 12.03 11.12 -7.44
CA THR A 695 11.38 10.50 -8.60
C THR A 695 9.89 10.78 -8.61
N LEU A 696 9.30 10.87 -9.80
CA LEU A 696 7.85 11.02 -9.96
C LEU A 696 7.20 9.64 -10.00
N LEU A 697 6.36 9.34 -9.00
CA LEU A 697 5.63 8.08 -8.88
C LEU A 697 4.25 8.12 -9.54
N GLY A 698 3.69 9.31 -9.68
CA GLY A 698 2.38 9.53 -10.30
C GLY A 698 2.07 11.02 -10.42
N ALA A 699 1.27 11.39 -11.41
CA ALA A 699 0.77 12.75 -11.53
C ALA A 699 -0.64 12.76 -12.12
N ALA A 700 -1.45 13.72 -11.68
CA ALA A 700 -2.74 13.99 -12.27
C ALA A 700 -3.04 15.49 -12.26
N ALA A 701 -3.67 16.00 -13.32
CA ALA A 701 -4.25 17.34 -13.32
C ALA A 701 -5.60 17.28 -12.60
N GLY A 702 -5.78 18.10 -11.57
CA GLY A 702 -6.86 17.97 -10.59
C GLY A 702 -6.30 17.64 -9.21
N GLY A 703 -6.81 16.59 -8.59
CA GLY A 703 -6.43 16.19 -7.24
C GLY A 703 -7.25 16.89 -6.14
N VAL A 704 -6.81 16.68 -4.90
CA VAL A 704 -7.36 17.34 -3.72
C VAL A 704 -6.32 18.30 -3.17
N PRO A 705 -6.66 19.56 -2.85
CA PRO A 705 -5.75 20.46 -2.17
C PRO A 705 -5.26 19.82 -0.86
N VAL A 706 -3.95 19.73 -0.69
CA VAL A 706 -3.32 19.22 0.53
C VAL A 706 -2.64 20.37 1.25
N THR A 707 -2.99 20.57 2.52
CA THR A 707 -2.36 21.55 3.39
C THR A 707 -1.04 20.96 3.93
N PRO A 708 0.07 21.72 3.88
CA PRO A 708 1.30 21.34 4.58
C PRO A 708 1.05 21.11 6.08
N VAL A 709 1.73 20.12 6.66
CA VAL A 709 1.70 19.82 8.10
C VAL A 709 2.94 20.31 8.83
#